data_AF-A0A958QGG0-F1
#
_entry.id   AF-A0A958QGG0-F1
#
_cell.length_a   1.000
_cell.length_b   1.000
_cell.length_c   1.000
_cell.angle_alpha   90.00
_cell.angle_beta   90.00
_cell.angle_gamma   90.00
#
_symmetry.space_group_name_H-M   'P 1'
#
loop_
_entity.id
_entity.type
_entity.pdbx_description
1 polymer ?
#
loop_
_entity_poly.entity_id
_entity_poly.type
_entity_poly.pdbx_seq_one_letter_code
_entity_poly.pdbx_strand_id
1 'polypeptide(L)'
;MLLSQLKEKAEKAEFVLATDLDGTFLGGSEEDRDALYHFVRTNKDKMLLIFLTGRSVDATLPVLGDQLIPSPDILVADVGATVVDGRSLEKLHQLQTIILESWRGEQAIIERLDGFEQIERQPVPQSNRVSYYVNESEISEELSDAIAELGCNAVFSDGKYLDLLPSGVSKGSTLELIAKTLAIQPGRILAAGDTLNDYSLLSCSTKAVIVANAKDDLRERIKESERVFHSRKNGAGGILEALGHFKLAHLPESKPTAKRYGSADLLVVCHRLPFKETEVDGKVVRNLGSPNGMIATLLRFFENGSKGSWVATSAESSRSPESYEYNVPIDEERLPNVLAARVPFTERDLNLFHKRFAKEALWPVIFSFPGKAQFNEKLWNHYVEINRIIAGRVAREAAKGAFVWFHDYPLWMTPYFLRELRPDLKMSFFHHTAFPAADIFNMLPWSRKIVTSLLQCDHIGFHIPRYVENFLDAVKSHVPAREIERVPSAPRYLTFGCSLGVESHATAIEVHNRVIKLGTHPVGIDSKQISAALAKGSVQKKIMELEKEHEGARCILSLERLDYVKGPIEKLAAFEVLLEEHPEFVGEITLINICTPPPPGQTMLHATRSKVDQLVGRINGRFAKVGWTPIHYYYRSLTFEEVVAHYAVSDISWVTPLRDGLNLVAKEYVAVQRELGRSGALVISEFAGASVELQGAILTNPYESRDMARRLCQALKLPDGEREQRMRMLGDIVTQYDMDRWISDYMLNVEREVKAEPSSNPLFSPERWSDNIAARTT
;
A
#
# COMPACT_ATOMS: atom_id res chain seq x y z
N MET A 1 7.93 -39.96 -3.98
CA MET A 1 7.27 -39.69 -2.68
C MET A 1 5.90 -39.07 -2.88
N LEU A 2 5.77 -37.89 -3.51
CA LEU A 2 4.49 -37.21 -3.76
C LEU A 2 3.45 -38.08 -4.49
N LEU A 3 3.84 -38.70 -5.61
CA LEU A 3 2.92 -39.56 -6.38
C LEU A 3 2.41 -40.77 -5.59
N SER A 4 3.23 -41.31 -4.69
CA SER A 4 2.83 -42.41 -3.80
C SER A 4 1.76 -41.97 -2.79
N GLN A 5 1.88 -40.76 -2.25
CA GLN A 5 0.88 -40.17 -1.35
C GLN A 5 -0.44 -39.87 -2.08
N LEU A 6 -0.35 -39.33 -3.30
CA LEU A 6 -1.53 -39.12 -4.15
C LEU A 6 -2.22 -40.43 -4.51
N LYS A 7 -1.47 -41.51 -4.75
CA LYS A 7 -2.01 -42.83 -5.02
C LYS A 7 -2.75 -43.40 -3.80
N GLU A 8 -2.17 -43.31 -2.61
CA GLU A 8 -2.83 -43.73 -1.37
C GLU A 8 -4.13 -42.94 -1.12
N LYS A 9 -4.11 -41.62 -1.39
CA LYS A 9 -5.30 -40.79 -1.28
C LYS A 9 -6.35 -41.16 -2.33
N ALA A 10 -5.95 -41.40 -3.57
CA ALA A 10 -6.84 -41.79 -4.66
C ALA A 10 -7.53 -43.15 -4.39
N GLU A 11 -6.85 -44.10 -3.76
CA GLU A 11 -7.42 -45.39 -3.33
C GLU A 11 -8.53 -45.22 -2.27
N LYS A 12 -8.35 -44.25 -1.35
CA LYS A 12 -9.32 -43.91 -0.29
C LYS A 12 -10.45 -43.00 -0.76
N ALA A 13 -10.27 -42.31 -1.89
CA ALA A 13 -11.25 -41.36 -2.40
C ALA A 13 -12.51 -42.08 -2.94
N GLU A 14 -13.68 -41.67 -2.45
CA GLU A 14 -14.99 -42.10 -2.91
C GLU A 14 -15.31 -41.50 -4.29
N PHE A 15 -14.87 -40.27 -4.54
CA PHE A 15 -15.01 -39.58 -5.84
C PHE A 15 -13.87 -38.59 -6.11
N VAL A 16 -13.78 -38.13 -7.36
CA VAL A 16 -12.81 -37.14 -7.82
C VAL A 16 -13.55 -35.98 -8.46
N LEU A 17 -13.24 -34.75 -8.04
CA LEU A 17 -13.72 -33.53 -8.69
C LEU A 17 -12.59 -32.98 -9.55
N ALA A 18 -12.75 -33.03 -10.87
CA ALA A 18 -11.86 -32.45 -11.85
C ALA A 18 -12.53 -31.22 -12.46
N THR A 19 -12.03 -30.03 -12.19
CA THR A 19 -12.78 -28.80 -12.50
C THR A 19 -11.89 -27.73 -13.10
N ASP A 20 -12.44 -26.99 -14.06
CA ASP A 20 -11.90 -25.69 -14.42
C ASP A 20 -12.09 -24.69 -13.27
N LEU A 21 -11.26 -23.64 -13.25
CA LEU A 21 -11.28 -22.58 -12.26
C LEU A 21 -12.22 -21.44 -12.65
N ASP A 22 -11.97 -20.83 -13.80
CA ASP A 22 -12.56 -19.56 -14.21
C ASP A 22 -13.99 -19.80 -14.70
N GLY A 23 -14.97 -19.06 -14.21
CA GLY A 23 -16.38 -19.28 -14.57
C GLY A 23 -16.98 -20.60 -14.06
N THR A 24 -16.16 -21.56 -13.62
CA THR A 24 -16.58 -22.86 -13.09
C THR A 24 -16.39 -22.95 -11.57
N PHE A 25 -15.23 -23.35 -11.04
CA PHE A 25 -15.03 -23.50 -9.58
C PHE A 25 -15.00 -22.17 -8.81
N LEU A 26 -14.54 -21.10 -9.46
CA LEU A 26 -14.56 -19.71 -8.95
C LEU A 26 -15.82 -18.94 -9.42
N GLY A 27 -16.61 -19.54 -10.32
CA GLY A 27 -17.86 -18.99 -10.81
C GLY A 27 -19.05 -19.24 -9.87
N GLY A 28 -20.22 -18.74 -10.25
CA GLY A 28 -21.46 -18.91 -9.48
C GLY A 28 -21.76 -17.81 -8.46
N SER A 29 -22.85 -17.97 -7.71
CA SER A 29 -23.19 -17.04 -6.64
C SER A 29 -22.24 -17.19 -5.45
N GLU A 30 -22.22 -16.20 -4.57
CA GLU A 30 -21.45 -16.23 -3.33
C GLU A 30 -21.84 -17.40 -2.42
N GLU A 31 -23.13 -17.61 -2.25
CA GLU A 31 -23.70 -18.70 -1.45
C GLU A 31 -23.32 -20.07 -2.01
N ASP A 32 -23.36 -20.22 -3.35
CA ASP A 32 -23.00 -21.47 -4.01
C ASP A 32 -21.51 -21.80 -3.88
N ARG A 33 -20.62 -20.80 -3.98
CA ARG A 33 -19.17 -21.01 -3.75
C ARG A 33 -18.88 -21.41 -2.31
N ASP A 34 -19.47 -20.73 -1.34
CA ASP A 34 -19.26 -21.04 0.07
C ASP A 34 -19.74 -22.45 0.40
N ALA A 35 -20.91 -22.84 -0.13
CA ALA A 35 -21.44 -24.19 0.00
C ALA A 35 -20.51 -25.24 -0.63
N LEU A 36 -19.98 -24.99 -1.82
CA LEU A 36 -19.05 -25.90 -2.49
C LEU A 36 -17.74 -26.01 -1.73
N TYR A 37 -17.17 -24.90 -1.28
CA TYR A 37 -15.88 -24.90 -0.58
C TYR A 37 -16.00 -25.54 0.80
N HIS A 38 -17.10 -25.30 1.51
CA HIS A 38 -17.41 -26.02 2.74
C HIS A 38 -17.54 -27.52 2.48
N PHE A 39 -18.30 -27.91 1.45
CA PHE A 39 -18.46 -29.31 1.05
C PHE A 39 -17.11 -29.97 0.76
N VAL A 40 -16.25 -29.33 -0.03
CA VAL A 40 -14.91 -29.85 -0.38
C VAL A 40 -14.04 -30.01 0.87
N ARG A 41 -14.04 -29.04 1.80
CA ARG A 41 -13.27 -29.14 3.05
C ARG A 41 -13.75 -30.30 3.92
N THR A 42 -15.06 -30.44 4.09
CA THR A 42 -15.67 -31.50 4.93
C THR A 42 -15.44 -32.90 4.33
N ASN A 43 -15.25 -33.00 3.02
CA ASN A 43 -15.00 -34.26 2.32
C ASN A 43 -13.54 -34.46 1.90
N LYS A 44 -12.60 -33.64 2.36
CA LYS A 44 -11.19 -33.61 1.90
C LYS A 44 -10.48 -34.98 1.94
N ASP A 45 -10.81 -35.82 2.92
CA ASP A 45 -10.22 -37.16 3.08
C ASP A 45 -10.92 -38.24 2.24
N LYS A 46 -12.12 -37.93 1.73
CA LYS A 46 -12.97 -38.82 0.92
C LYS A 46 -13.01 -38.44 -0.55
N MET A 47 -12.35 -37.37 -0.95
CA MET A 47 -12.30 -36.92 -2.33
C MET A 47 -10.89 -36.54 -2.77
N LEU A 48 -10.64 -36.60 -4.08
CA LEU A 48 -9.48 -36.00 -4.71
C LEU A 48 -9.93 -34.75 -5.49
N LEU A 49 -9.29 -33.61 -5.24
CA LEU A 49 -9.57 -32.36 -5.95
C LEU A 49 -8.48 -32.09 -7.00
N ILE A 50 -8.88 -31.94 -8.25
CA ILE A 50 -7.98 -31.63 -9.37
C ILE A 50 -8.46 -30.34 -10.03
N PHE A 51 -7.59 -29.33 -10.04
CA PHE A 51 -7.83 -28.11 -10.83
C PHE A 51 -7.19 -28.25 -12.20
N LEU A 52 -7.93 -27.97 -13.26
CA LEU A 52 -7.45 -27.99 -14.65
C LEU A 52 -7.69 -26.63 -15.30
N THR A 53 -6.66 -25.81 -15.40
CA THR A 53 -6.78 -24.41 -15.83
C THR A 53 -5.93 -24.10 -17.06
N GLY A 54 -6.36 -23.12 -17.85
CA GLY A 54 -5.54 -22.50 -18.90
C GLY A 54 -4.46 -21.55 -18.36
N ARG A 55 -4.52 -21.19 -17.07
CA ARG A 55 -3.50 -20.36 -16.41
C ARG A 55 -2.18 -21.13 -16.29
N SER A 56 -1.07 -20.40 -16.23
CA SER A 56 0.21 -20.97 -15.79
C SER A 56 0.21 -21.19 -14.27
N VAL A 57 1.18 -21.95 -13.77
CA VAL A 57 1.32 -22.18 -12.32
C VAL A 57 1.43 -20.85 -11.57
N ASP A 58 2.24 -19.92 -12.07
CA ASP A 58 2.44 -18.59 -11.47
C ASP A 58 1.16 -17.75 -11.43
N ALA A 59 0.38 -17.77 -12.51
CA ALA A 59 -0.92 -17.07 -12.59
C ALA A 59 -2.01 -17.69 -11.69
N THR A 60 -1.76 -18.88 -11.14
CA THR A 60 -2.67 -19.58 -10.22
C THR A 60 -2.30 -19.36 -8.75
N LEU A 61 -1.08 -18.87 -8.45
CA LEU A 61 -0.60 -18.64 -7.08
C LEU A 61 -1.51 -17.76 -6.22
N PRO A 62 -2.12 -16.66 -6.72
CA PRO A 62 -2.99 -15.85 -5.88
C PRO A 62 -4.26 -16.59 -5.44
N VAL A 63 -4.82 -17.41 -6.34
CA VAL A 63 -6.00 -18.25 -6.06
C VAL A 63 -5.65 -19.31 -5.00
N LEU A 64 -4.47 -19.93 -5.10
CA LEU A 64 -4.01 -20.92 -4.13
C LEU A 64 -3.58 -20.32 -2.78
N GLY A 65 -3.23 -19.03 -2.76
CA GLY A 65 -2.88 -18.28 -1.56
C GLY A 65 -4.09 -17.85 -0.73
N ASP A 66 -5.30 -17.89 -1.29
CA ASP A 66 -6.55 -17.59 -0.58
C ASP A 66 -6.97 -18.78 0.29
N GLN A 67 -6.93 -18.60 1.62
CA GLN A 67 -7.35 -19.62 2.58
C GLN A 67 -8.83 -20.01 2.46
N LEU A 68 -9.66 -19.16 1.83
CA LEU A 68 -11.06 -19.42 1.57
C LEU A 68 -11.27 -20.43 0.42
N ILE A 69 -10.31 -20.59 -0.48
CA ILE A 69 -10.39 -21.52 -1.60
C ILE A 69 -9.73 -22.84 -1.17
N PRO A 70 -10.42 -23.99 -1.30
CA PRO A 70 -9.81 -25.28 -1.00
C PRO A 70 -8.61 -25.55 -1.92
N SER A 71 -7.45 -25.84 -1.33
CA SER A 71 -6.27 -26.23 -2.11
C SER A 71 -6.53 -27.54 -2.85
N PRO A 72 -6.18 -27.65 -4.14
CA PRO A 72 -6.29 -28.90 -4.88
C PRO A 72 -5.25 -29.89 -4.37
N ASP A 73 -5.47 -31.17 -4.67
CA ASP A 73 -4.44 -32.19 -4.53
C ASP A 73 -3.50 -32.19 -5.73
N ILE A 74 -4.02 -31.90 -6.92
CA ILE A 74 -3.25 -31.79 -8.17
C ILE A 74 -3.67 -30.53 -8.91
N LEU A 75 -2.69 -29.75 -9.35
CA LEU A 75 -2.91 -28.64 -10.29
C LEU A 75 -2.38 -29.03 -11.66
N VAL A 76 -3.27 -28.97 -12.65
CA VAL A 76 -2.97 -29.05 -14.07
C VAL A 76 -3.07 -27.63 -14.64
N ALA A 77 -1.92 -27.09 -15.04
CA ALA A 77 -1.77 -25.74 -15.59
C ALA A 77 -1.40 -25.81 -17.08
N ASP A 78 -1.35 -24.64 -17.73
CA ASP A 78 -0.94 -24.49 -19.13
C ASP A 78 -1.77 -25.39 -20.08
N VAL A 79 -3.09 -25.40 -19.89
CA VAL A 79 -4.06 -26.14 -20.73
C VAL A 79 -3.81 -27.66 -20.75
N GLY A 80 -3.11 -28.19 -19.75
CA GLY A 80 -2.79 -29.61 -19.66
C GLY A 80 -1.29 -29.93 -19.72
N ALA A 81 -0.45 -28.98 -20.11
CA ALA A 81 0.98 -29.22 -20.35
C ALA A 81 1.85 -29.26 -19.08
N THR A 82 1.35 -28.75 -17.96
CA THR A 82 2.10 -28.72 -16.69
C THR A 82 1.29 -29.38 -15.58
N VAL A 83 1.90 -30.34 -14.87
CA VAL A 83 1.25 -31.04 -13.75
C VAL A 83 2.10 -30.95 -12.48
N VAL A 84 1.53 -30.36 -11.43
CA VAL A 84 2.20 -30.14 -10.14
C VAL A 84 1.36 -30.64 -8.96
N ASP A 85 2.03 -30.94 -7.85
CA ASP A 85 1.35 -31.16 -6.57
C ASP A 85 0.65 -29.88 -6.11
N GLY A 86 -0.62 -29.98 -5.69
CA GLY A 86 -1.42 -28.81 -5.36
C GLY A 86 -1.00 -28.06 -4.08
N ARG A 87 -0.10 -28.62 -3.27
CA ARG A 87 0.40 -27.98 -2.03
C ARG A 87 1.84 -27.50 -2.16
N SER A 88 2.74 -28.35 -2.65
CA SER A 88 4.16 -28.00 -2.79
C SER A 88 4.45 -27.29 -4.11
N LEU A 89 3.56 -27.41 -5.10
CA LEU A 89 3.76 -26.97 -6.48
C LEU A 89 4.99 -27.59 -7.17
N GLU A 90 5.52 -28.67 -6.60
CA GLU A 90 6.57 -29.47 -7.23
C GLU A 90 5.99 -30.27 -8.40
N LYS A 91 6.72 -30.32 -9.52
CA LYS A 91 6.31 -31.06 -10.72
C LYS A 91 6.16 -32.54 -10.42
N LEU A 92 5.05 -33.14 -10.87
CA LEU A 92 4.84 -34.59 -10.78
C LEU A 92 5.63 -35.28 -11.90
N HIS A 93 6.93 -35.47 -11.68
CA HIS A 93 7.91 -35.89 -12.69
C HIS A 93 7.46 -37.04 -13.61
N GLN A 94 6.86 -38.11 -13.07
CA GLN A 94 6.43 -39.24 -13.91
C GLN A 94 5.35 -38.86 -14.93
N LEU A 95 4.40 -38.01 -14.53
CA LEU A 95 3.37 -37.49 -15.44
C LEU A 95 3.97 -36.47 -16.40
N GLN A 96 4.82 -35.58 -15.88
CA GLN A 96 5.45 -34.53 -16.65
C GLN A 96 6.36 -35.09 -17.76
N THR A 97 7.10 -36.18 -17.50
CA THR A 97 7.94 -36.82 -18.52
C THR A 97 7.11 -37.29 -19.71
N ILE A 98 5.99 -37.98 -19.46
CA ILE A 98 5.11 -38.50 -20.52
C ILE A 98 4.52 -37.36 -21.36
N ILE A 99 4.08 -36.29 -20.69
CA ILE A 99 3.50 -35.10 -21.35
C ILE A 99 4.54 -34.41 -22.28
N LEU A 100 5.81 -34.44 -21.91
CA LEU A 100 6.88 -33.76 -22.64
C LEU A 100 7.61 -34.65 -23.66
N GLU A 101 7.28 -35.94 -23.77
CA GLU A 101 7.91 -36.86 -24.74
C GLU A 101 7.82 -36.34 -26.19
N SER A 102 6.72 -35.65 -26.52
CA SER A 102 6.48 -35.05 -27.84
C SER A 102 6.76 -33.55 -27.91
N TRP A 103 7.28 -32.93 -26.84
CA TRP A 103 7.51 -31.48 -26.80
C TRP A 103 8.85 -31.11 -27.42
N ARG A 104 8.82 -30.35 -28.52
CA ARG A 104 10.01 -29.90 -29.25
C ARG A 104 10.72 -28.70 -28.61
N GLY A 105 10.15 -28.14 -27.54
CA GLY A 105 10.65 -26.93 -26.89
C GLY A 105 10.08 -25.65 -27.47
N GLU A 106 10.02 -24.61 -26.64
CA GLU A 106 9.39 -23.33 -26.98
C GLU A 106 10.14 -22.57 -28.08
N GLN A 107 11.46 -22.67 -28.10
CA GLN A 107 12.32 -21.95 -29.04
C GLN A 107 12.05 -22.35 -30.51
N ALA A 108 11.89 -23.64 -30.79
CA ALA A 108 11.62 -24.13 -32.14
C ALA A 108 10.26 -23.64 -32.68
N ILE A 109 9.28 -23.47 -31.79
CA ILE A 109 7.95 -22.95 -32.13
C ILE A 109 8.03 -21.46 -32.39
N ILE A 110 8.73 -20.71 -31.54
CA ILE A 110 8.93 -19.27 -31.70
C ILE A 110 9.65 -18.99 -33.02
N GLU A 111 10.74 -19.69 -33.31
CA GLU A 111 11.52 -19.50 -34.55
C GLU A 111 10.73 -19.84 -35.81
N ARG A 112 9.88 -20.87 -35.78
CA ARG A 112 9.08 -21.26 -36.96
C ARG A 112 7.95 -20.27 -37.26
N LEU A 113 7.42 -19.64 -36.22
CA LEU A 113 6.28 -18.74 -36.29
C LEU A 113 6.69 -17.26 -36.27
N ASP A 114 7.99 -16.98 -36.15
CA ASP A 114 8.54 -15.64 -36.25
C ASP A 114 8.30 -15.08 -37.67
N GLY A 115 7.80 -13.84 -37.74
CA GLY A 115 7.51 -13.15 -39.00
C GLY A 115 6.09 -13.30 -39.55
N PHE A 116 5.19 -14.05 -38.91
CA PHE A 116 3.75 -14.02 -39.24
C PHE A 116 3.08 -12.83 -38.57
N GLU A 117 2.59 -11.86 -39.35
CA GLU A 117 1.94 -10.64 -38.82
C GLU A 117 0.57 -10.90 -38.17
N GLN A 118 -0.06 -12.05 -38.45
CA GLN A 118 -1.39 -12.40 -37.90
C GLN A 118 -1.35 -12.86 -36.44
N ILE A 119 -0.17 -13.09 -35.86
CA ILE A 119 0.00 -13.60 -34.51
C ILE A 119 0.94 -12.71 -33.68
N GLU A 120 0.57 -12.45 -32.43
CA GLU A 120 1.42 -11.72 -31.48
C GLU A 120 1.67 -12.57 -30.24
N ARG A 121 2.94 -12.80 -29.87
CA ARG A 121 3.27 -13.64 -28.72
C ARG A 121 2.81 -13.00 -27.41
N GLN A 122 2.09 -13.75 -26.59
CA GLN A 122 1.59 -13.24 -25.30
C GLN A 122 2.74 -13.01 -24.30
N PRO A 123 2.81 -11.84 -23.62
CA PRO A 123 3.90 -11.50 -22.70
C PRO A 123 3.67 -12.06 -21.28
N VAL A 124 3.14 -13.28 -21.17
CA VAL A 124 2.81 -13.92 -19.88
C VAL A 124 3.75 -15.10 -19.59
N PRO A 125 4.14 -15.33 -18.33
CA PRO A 125 4.92 -16.51 -17.95
C PRO A 125 4.16 -17.80 -18.31
N GLN A 126 4.81 -18.67 -19.07
CA GLN A 126 4.27 -19.95 -19.55
C GLN A 126 5.31 -21.04 -19.32
N SER A 127 4.88 -22.30 -19.25
CA SER A 127 5.80 -23.44 -19.16
C SER A 127 5.27 -24.57 -20.02
N ASN A 128 6.06 -24.99 -21.01
CA ASN A 128 5.71 -26.08 -21.93
C ASN A 128 4.48 -25.76 -22.81
N ARG A 129 4.28 -24.47 -23.09
CA ARG A 129 3.24 -23.93 -23.97
C ARG A 129 3.77 -22.66 -24.62
N VAL A 130 3.33 -22.39 -25.84
CA VAL A 130 3.57 -21.10 -26.50
C VAL A 130 2.22 -20.52 -26.92
N SER A 131 1.89 -19.35 -26.37
CA SER A 131 0.59 -18.71 -26.56
C SER A 131 0.71 -17.43 -27.39
N TYR A 132 -0.20 -17.25 -28.33
CA TYR A 132 -0.31 -16.08 -29.21
C TYR A 132 -1.70 -15.44 -29.09
N TYR A 133 -1.77 -14.13 -29.32
CA TYR A 133 -2.99 -13.45 -29.73
C TYR A 133 -3.15 -13.66 -31.24
N VAL A 134 -4.34 -14.06 -31.69
CA VAL A 134 -4.67 -14.30 -33.11
C VAL A 134 -6.15 -14.02 -33.32
N ASN A 135 -6.55 -13.44 -34.45
CA ASN A 135 -7.96 -13.46 -34.84
C ASN A 135 -8.21 -14.73 -35.67
N GLU A 136 -9.03 -15.67 -35.18
CA GLU A 136 -9.24 -16.97 -35.85
C GLU A 136 -9.77 -16.83 -37.28
N SER A 137 -10.48 -15.74 -37.58
CA SER A 137 -10.97 -15.40 -38.92
C SER A 137 -9.92 -14.86 -39.90
N GLU A 138 -8.73 -14.53 -39.41
CA GLU A 138 -7.62 -13.93 -40.18
C GLU A 138 -6.43 -14.89 -40.38
N ILE A 139 -6.57 -16.16 -39.96
CA ILE A 139 -5.53 -17.18 -40.13
C ILE A 139 -5.41 -17.55 -41.60
N SER A 140 -4.22 -17.35 -42.19
CA SER A 140 -3.96 -17.76 -43.58
C SER A 140 -3.64 -19.25 -43.69
N GLU A 141 -3.77 -19.80 -44.91
CA GLU A 141 -3.39 -21.20 -45.18
C GLU A 141 -1.92 -21.45 -44.84
N GLU A 142 -1.03 -20.49 -45.10
CA GLU A 142 0.40 -20.61 -44.80
C GLU A 142 0.68 -20.71 -43.29
N LEU A 143 -0.05 -19.96 -42.46
CA LEU A 143 0.07 -20.04 -41.01
C LEU A 143 -0.49 -21.37 -40.49
N SER A 144 -1.61 -21.84 -41.05
CA SER A 144 -2.17 -23.15 -40.71
C SER A 144 -1.21 -24.29 -41.02
N ASP A 145 -0.58 -24.27 -42.20
CA ASP A 145 0.43 -25.26 -42.60
C ASP A 145 1.67 -25.20 -41.69
N ALA A 146 2.13 -23.99 -41.34
CA ALA A 146 3.24 -23.80 -40.41
C ALA A 146 2.96 -24.38 -39.02
N ILE A 147 1.73 -24.21 -38.51
CA ILE A 147 1.30 -24.80 -37.24
C ILE A 147 1.24 -26.34 -37.35
N ALA A 148 0.73 -26.87 -38.47
CA ALA A 148 0.64 -28.31 -38.69
C ALA A 148 2.03 -28.99 -38.76
N GLU A 149 3.02 -28.36 -39.40
CA GLU A 149 4.42 -28.83 -39.50
C GLU A 149 5.11 -28.98 -38.14
N LEU A 150 4.72 -28.16 -37.15
CA LEU A 150 5.28 -28.20 -35.81
C LEU A 150 4.94 -29.51 -35.08
N GLY A 151 3.86 -30.20 -35.48
CA GLY A 151 3.38 -31.41 -34.83
C GLY A 151 2.85 -31.17 -33.40
N CYS A 152 2.59 -29.92 -33.05
CA CYS A 152 2.00 -29.50 -31.79
C CYS A 152 0.48 -29.69 -31.80
N ASN A 153 -0.12 -29.78 -30.61
CA ASN A 153 -1.57 -29.63 -30.48
C ASN A 153 -1.91 -28.14 -30.41
N ALA A 154 -2.77 -27.65 -31.31
CA ALA A 154 -3.21 -26.25 -31.34
C ALA A 154 -4.59 -26.12 -30.70
N VAL A 155 -4.71 -25.22 -29.73
CA VAL A 155 -5.98 -24.91 -29.05
C VAL A 155 -6.34 -23.46 -29.31
N PHE A 156 -7.45 -23.25 -30.01
CA PHE A 156 -8.04 -21.92 -30.19
C PHE A 156 -9.06 -21.66 -29.08
N SER A 157 -9.03 -20.45 -28.52
CA SER A 157 -10.02 -20.03 -27.53
C SER A 157 -10.50 -18.60 -27.75
N ASP A 158 -11.80 -18.41 -27.54
CA ASP A 158 -12.50 -17.12 -27.64
C ASP A 158 -12.35 -16.39 -29.00
N GLY A 159 -12.01 -17.14 -30.05
CA GLY A 159 -11.69 -16.62 -31.39
C GLY A 159 -10.46 -15.69 -31.42
N LYS A 160 -9.71 -15.60 -30.31
CA LYS A 160 -8.69 -14.56 -30.07
C LYS A 160 -7.34 -15.07 -29.57
N TYR A 161 -7.29 -16.32 -29.12
CA TYR A 161 -6.09 -16.88 -28.50
C TYR A 161 -5.75 -18.22 -29.14
N LEU A 162 -4.47 -18.43 -29.38
CA LEU A 162 -3.90 -19.69 -29.85
C LEU A 162 -2.86 -20.18 -28.84
N ASP A 163 -3.11 -21.35 -28.26
CA ASP A 163 -2.15 -22.07 -27.43
C ASP A 163 -1.57 -23.25 -28.21
N LEU A 164 -0.24 -23.30 -28.32
CA LEU A 164 0.49 -24.44 -28.90
C LEU A 164 1.06 -25.31 -27.77
N LEU A 165 0.67 -26.58 -27.77
CA LEU A 165 0.93 -27.57 -26.72
C LEU A 165 1.67 -28.79 -27.29
N PRO A 166 2.25 -29.65 -26.43
CA PRO A 166 2.79 -30.93 -26.89
C PRO A 166 1.73 -31.77 -27.62
N SER A 167 2.19 -32.58 -28.57
CA SER A 167 1.31 -33.38 -29.42
C SER A 167 0.42 -34.29 -28.58
N GLY A 168 -0.91 -34.23 -28.79
CA GLY A 168 -1.90 -35.02 -28.06
C GLY A 168 -2.23 -34.52 -26.64
N VAL A 169 -1.68 -33.38 -26.19
CA VAL A 169 -1.91 -32.84 -24.84
C VAL A 169 -3.09 -31.89 -24.80
N SER A 170 -3.98 -32.10 -23.82
CA SER A 170 -5.15 -31.28 -23.51
C SER A 170 -5.54 -31.47 -22.04
N LYS A 171 -6.46 -30.66 -21.51
CA LYS A 171 -7.04 -30.89 -20.17
C LYS A 171 -7.58 -32.32 -20.02
N GLY A 172 -8.28 -32.83 -21.04
CA GLY A 172 -8.86 -34.18 -21.04
C GLY A 172 -7.81 -35.30 -21.07
N SER A 173 -6.88 -35.27 -22.01
CA SER A 173 -5.85 -36.33 -22.12
C SER A 173 -4.91 -36.35 -20.90
N THR A 174 -4.63 -35.18 -20.30
CA THR A 174 -3.87 -35.11 -19.04
C THR A 174 -4.67 -35.66 -17.86
N LEU A 175 -5.99 -35.45 -17.80
CA LEU A 175 -6.84 -36.07 -16.78
C LEU A 175 -6.88 -37.59 -16.92
N GLU A 176 -6.98 -38.13 -18.13
CA GLU A 176 -6.93 -39.58 -18.39
C GLU A 176 -5.59 -40.18 -17.97
N LEU A 177 -4.49 -39.48 -18.25
CA LEU A 177 -3.15 -39.88 -17.81
C LEU A 177 -3.06 -39.92 -16.28
N ILE A 178 -3.55 -38.88 -15.59
CA ILE A 178 -3.61 -38.85 -14.12
C ILE A 178 -4.46 -40.01 -13.59
N ALA A 179 -5.64 -40.23 -14.16
CA ALA A 179 -6.55 -41.30 -13.76
C ALA A 179 -5.90 -42.68 -13.91
N LYS A 180 -5.22 -42.94 -15.03
CA LYS A 180 -4.49 -44.19 -15.27
C LYS A 180 -3.33 -44.37 -14.29
N THR A 181 -2.52 -43.34 -14.07
CA THR A 181 -1.35 -43.41 -13.17
C THR A 181 -1.75 -43.60 -11.70
N LEU A 182 -2.85 -43.00 -11.27
CA LEU A 182 -3.38 -43.12 -9.92
C LEU A 182 -4.40 -44.27 -9.75
N ALA A 183 -4.65 -45.06 -10.81
CA ALA A 183 -5.63 -46.15 -10.83
C ALA A 183 -7.06 -45.71 -10.42
N ILE A 184 -7.45 -44.48 -10.78
CA ILE A 184 -8.78 -43.93 -10.53
C ILE A 184 -9.78 -44.53 -11.51
N GLN A 185 -10.90 -45.06 -11.00
CA GLN A 185 -11.98 -45.58 -11.83
C GLN A 185 -12.71 -44.41 -12.55
N PRO A 186 -12.92 -44.45 -13.88
CA PRO A 186 -13.57 -43.37 -14.62
C PRO A 186 -14.94 -42.96 -14.06
N GLY A 187 -15.71 -43.92 -13.54
CA GLY A 187 -17.03 -43.72 -12.92
C GLY A 187 -17.05 -42.85 -11.66
N ARG A 188 -15.87 -42.56 -11.09
CA ARG A 188 -15.69 -41.73 -9.88
C ARG A 188 -15.34 -40.28 -10.20
N ILE A 189 -15.04 -39.95 -11.45
CA ILE A 189 -14.60 -38.62 -11.86
C ILE A 189 -15.80 -37.79 -12.31
N LEU A 190 -16.04 -36.68 -11.61
CA LEU A 190 -16.92 -35.60 -12.06
C LEU A 190 -16.06 -34.50 -12.69
N ALA A 191 -16.24 -34.28 -14.00
CA ALA A 191 -15.66 -33.14 -14.70
C ALA A 191 -16.59 -31.93 -14.69
N ALA A 192 -16.06 -30.73 -14.51
CA ALA A 192 -16.82 -29.48 -14.58
C ALA A 192 -16.09 -28.44 -15.44
N GLY A 193 -16.85 -27.72 -16.27
CA GLY A 193 -16.33 -26.66 -17.15
C GLY A 193 -17.44 -25.77 -17.71
N ASP A 194 -17.04 -24.66 -18.33
CA ASP A 194 -17.94 -23.61 -18.83
C ASP A 194 -17.58 -23.09 -20.23
N THR A 195 -16.39 -23.41 -20.76
CA THR A 195 -15.96 -22.92 -22.08
C THR A 195 -15.56 -24.04 -23.02
N LEU A 196 -15.42 -23.72 -24.32
CA LEU A 196 -15.02 -24.70 -25.33
C LEU A 196 -13.63 -25.32 -25.07
N ASN A 197 -12.73 -24.65 -24.34
CA ASN A 197 -11.44 -25.23 -23.96
C ASN A 197 -11.60 -26.43 -22.99
N ASP A 198 -12.75 -26.54 -22.31
CA ASP A 198 -13.11 -27.63 -21.43
C ASP A 198 -13.75 -28.80 -22.19
N TYR A 199 -13.97 -28.68 -23.50
CA TYR A 199 -14.59 -29.74 -24.31
C TYR A 199 -13.86 -31.08 -24.15
N SER A 200 -12.52 -31.06 -24.17
CA SER A 200 -11.70 -32.28 -23.98
C SER A 200 -11.90 -32.89 -22.59
N LEU A 201 -11.91 -32.05 -21.55
CA LEU A 201 -12.13 -32.42 -20.15
C LEU A 201 -13.52 -33.04 -19.95
N LEU A 202 -14.56 -32.39 -20.48
CA LEU A 202 -15.94 -32.85 -20.35
C LEU A 202 -16.22 -34.09 -21.21
N SER A 203 -15.53 -34.26 -22.34
CA SER A 203 -15.72 -35.40 -23.24
C SER A 203 -15.10 -36.70 -22.72
N CYS A 204 -13.96 -36.64 -22.03
CA CYS A 204 -13.30 -37.84 -21.51
C CYS A 204 -13.92 -38.42 -20.23
N SER A 205 -14.69 -37.63 -19.47
CA SER A 205 -15.16 -38.06 -18.14
C SER A 205 -16.54 -38.73 -18.15
N THR A 206 -16.71 -39.86 -17.47
CA THR A 206 -18.02 -40.56 -17.45
C THR A 206 -19.13 -39.86 -16.66
N LYS A 207 -18.79 -38.78 -15.93
CA LYS A 207 -19.74 -37.84 -15.34
C LYS A 207 -19.22 -36.44 -15.59
N ALA A 208 -20.01 -35.60 -16.23
CA ALA A 208 -19.63 -34.24 -16.56
C ALA A 208 -20.77 -33.26 -16.25
N VAL A 209 -20.42 -32.04 -15.87
CA VAL A 209 -21.37 -30.94 -15.71
C VAL A 209 -20.96 -29.74 -16.54
N ILE A 210 -21.94 -29.23 -17.29
CA ILE A 210 -21.87 -27.93 -17.94
C ILE A 210 -22.66 -26.95 -17.07
N VAL A 211 -21.98 -25.93 -16.54
CA VAL A 211 -22.59 -24.95 -15.62
C VAL A 211 -23.50 -23.96 -16.36
N ALA A 212 -24.41 -23.32 -15.64
CA ALA A 212 -25.44 -22.48 -16.27
C ALA A 212 -24.89 -21.21 -16.95
N ASN A 213 -23.68 -20.77 -16.62
CA ASN A 213 -22.98 -19.66 -17.28
C ASN A 213 -22.03 -20.11 -18.41
N ALA A 214 -22.10 -21.38 -18.81
CA ALA A 214 -21.30 -21.89 -19.92
C ALA A 214 -21.67 -21.19 -21.25
N LYS A 215 -20.67 -20.94 -22.09
CA LYS A 215 -20.84 -20.32 -23.41
C LYS A 215 -21.68 -21.22 -24.33
N ASP A 216 -22.40 -20.59 -25.27
CA ASP A 216 -23.35 -21.27 -26.15
C ASP A 216 -22.67 -22.30 -27.07
N ASP A 217 -21.45 -22.00 -27.54
CA ASP A 217 -20.64 -22.87 -28.38
C ASP A 217 -20.32 -24.23 -27.73
N LEU A 218 -20.05 -24.27 -26.42
CA LEU A 218 -19.85 -25.51 -25.67
C LEU A 218 -21.15 -26.31 -25.56
N ARG A 219 -22.27 -25.63 -25.30
CA ARG A 219 -23.60 -26.25 -25.14
C ARG A 219 -24.14 -26.86 -26.43
N GLU A 220 -23.84 -26.23 -27.56
CA GLU A 220 -24.21 -26.74 -28.87
C GLU A 220 -23.42 -28.02 -29.21
N ARG A 221 -22.15 -28.09 -28.80
CA ARG A 221 -21.28 -29.25 -29.08
C ARG A 221 -21.52 -30.44 -28.16
N ILE A 222 -21.83 -30.23 -26.88
CA ILE A 222 -22.10 -31.30 -25.92
C ILE A 222 -23.56 -31.26 -25.50
N LYS A 223 -24.33 -32.27 -25.95
CA LYS A 223 -25.74 -32.43 -25.59
C LYS A 223 -25.90 -33.16 -24.25
N GLU A 224 -26.99 -32.83 -23.55
CA GLU A 224 -27.38 -33.49 -22.31
C GLU A 224 -27.58 -35.00 -22.53
N SER A 225 -27.09 -35.82 -21.60
CA SER A 225 -27.15 -37.28 -21.66
C SER A 225 -27.03 -37.87 -20.25
N GLU A 226 -27.16 -39.19 -20.10
CA GLU A 226 -26.90 -39.85 -18.81
C GLU A 226 -25.48 -39.62 -18.25
N ARG A 227 -24.53 -39.24 -19.13
CA ARG A 227 -23.14 -38.91 -18.79
C ARG A 227 -22.93 -37.43 -18.47
N VAL A 228 -23.74 -36.54 -19.06
CA VAL A 228 -23.52 -35.09 -19.05
C VAL A 228 -24.75 -34.38 -18.51
N PHE A 229 -24.60 -33.71 -17.37
CA PHE A 229 -25.65 -32.95 -16.71
C PHE A 229 -25.55 -31.46 -17.06
N HIS A 230 -26.65 -30.85 -17.50
CA HIS A 230 -26.72 -29.42 -17.76
C HIS A 230 -27.34 -28.73 -16.52
N SER A 231 -26.51 -28.01 -15.77
CA SER A 231 -26.97 -27.38 -14.53
C SER A 231 -27.81 -26.14 -14.81
N ARG A 232 -28.73 -25.84 -13.88
CA ARG A 232 -29.49 -24.58 -13.86
C ARG A 232 -28.79 -23.48 -13.06
N LYS A 233 -27.70 -23.81 -12.37
CA LYS A 233 -26.88 -22.90 -11.56
C LYS A 233 -25.52 -22.62 -12.17
N ASN A 234 -25.05 -21.39 -11.96
CA ASN A 234 -23.76 -20.93 -12.45
C ASN A 234 -22.61 -21.50 -11.59
N GLY A 235 -21.46 -21.75 -12.22
CA GLY A 235 -20.20 -22.16 -11.61
C GLY A 235 -20.32 -23.17 -10.47
N ALA A 236 -19.87 -22.78 -9.27
CA ALA A 236 -19.85 -23.64 -8.09
C ALA A 236 -21.22 -24.24 -7.73
N GLY A 237 -22.31 -23.51 -8.00
CA GLY A 237 -23.67 -23.98 -7.76
C GLY A 237 -24.04 -25.12 -8.68
N GLY A 238 -23.54 -25.09 -9.92
CA GLY A 238 -23.75 -26.18 -10.86
C GLY A 238 -22.94 -27.43 -10.54
N ILE A 239 -21.73 -27.27 -9.98
CA ILE A 239 -20.96 -28.38 -9.45
C ILE A 239 -21.73 -29.07 -8.31
N LEU A 240 -22.31 -28.31 -7.39
CA LEU A 240 -23.13 -28.84 -6.30
C LEU A 240 -24.37 -29.59 -6.80
N GLU A 241 -25.09 -29.04 -7.78
CA GLU A 241 -26.24 -29.73 -8.41
C GLU A 241 -25.81 -31.06 -9.03
N ALA A 242 -24.67 -31.08 -9.74
CA ALA A 242 -24.16 -32.30 -10.38
C ALA A 242 -23.72 -33.36 -9.37
N LEU A 243 -23.08 -32.96 -8.26
CA LEU A 243 -22.71 -33.88 -7.17
C LEU A 243 -23.94 -34.59 -6.60
N GLY A 244 -25.05 -33.87 -6.44
CA GLY A 244 -26.34 -34.43 -6.04
C GLY A 244 -26.97 -35.31 -7.13
N HIS A 245 -26.99 -34.84 -8.37
CA HIS A 245 -27.56 -35.54 -9.52
C HIS A 245 -26.92 -36.92 -9.73
N PHE A 246 -25.59 -36.98 -9.74
CA PHE A 246 -24.83 -38.22 -9.94
C PHE A 246 -24.66 -39.05 -8.66
N LYS A 247 -25.27 -38.64 -7.54
CA LYS A 247 -25.23 -39.31 -6.23
C LYS A 247 -23.79 -39.60 -5.77
N LEU A 248 -22.87 -38.67 -6.02
CA LEU A 248 -21.47 -38.83 -5.65
C LEU A 248 -21.21 -38.52 -4.17
N ALA A 249 -22.10 -37.76 -3.52
CA ALA A 249 -22.04 -37.48 -2.09
C ALA A 249 -23.42 -37.05 -1.53
N HIS A 250 -23.59 -37.15 -0.20
CA HIS A 250 -24.70 -36.51 0.50
C HIS A 250 -24.42 -35.01 0.66
N LEU A 251 -25.26 -34.17 0.04
CA LEU A 251 -25.17 -32.71 0.17
C LEU A 251 -25.68 -32.28 1.56
N PRO A 252 -24.96 -31.42 2.30
CA PRO A 252 -25.45 -30.91 3.58
C PRO A 252 -26.68 -30.01 3.39
N GLU A 253 -27.62 -30.03 4.34
CA GLU A 253 -28.68 -29.01 4.43
C GLU A 253 -28.03 -27.64 4.59
N SER A 254 -28.47 -26.66 3.79
CA SER A 254 -27.93 -25.30 3.79
C SER A 254 -28.14 -24.64 5.17
N LYS A 255 -27.10 -24.57 5.98
CA LYS A 255 -27.06 -23.66 7.13
C LYS A 255 -26.50 -22.31 6.68
N PRO A 256 -26.93 -21.19 7.29
CA PRO A 256 -26.47 -19.85 6.92
C PRO A 256 -24.94 -19.75 7.05
N THR A 257 -24.32 -19.21 6.01
CA THR A 257 -22.87 -19.02 5.88
C THR A 257 -22.31 -18.09 6.97
N ALA A 258 -21.08 -18.40 7.42
CA ALA A 258 -20.29 -17.48 8.24
C ALA A 258 -20.08 -16.15 7.47
N LYS A 259 -20.11 -15.01 8.17
CA LYS A 259 -20.04 -13.67 7.55
C LYS A 259 -18.80 -13.54 6.64
N ARG A 260 -19.01 -13.39 5.32
CA ARG A 260 -17.96 -13.16 4.30
C ARG A 260 -17.33 -11.76 4.37
N TYR A 261 -18.02 -10.79 4.97
CA TYR A 261 -17.53 -9.44 5.21
C TYR A 261 -17.33 -9.20 6.70
N GLY A 262 -16.36 -8.35 7.03
CA GLY A 262 -16.28 -7.77 8.36
C GLY A 262 -17.41 -6.76 8.58
N SER A 263 -17.32 -6.01 9.68
CA SER A 263 -18.38 -5.06 10.08
C SER A 263 -17.96 -3.60 10.06
N ALA A 264 -16.71 -3.30 9.72
CA ALA A 264 -16.21 -1.93 9.71
C ALA A 264 -16.54 -1.25 8.37
N ASP A 265 -17.22 -0.10 8.45
CA ASP A 265 -17.54 0.75 7.30
C ASP A 265 -16.38 1.70 6.98
N LEU A 266 -15.61 2.07 8.01
CA LEU A 266 -14.39 2.88 7.91
C LEU A 266 -13.20 2.11 8.48
N LEU A 267 -12.13 2.01 7.70
CA LEU A 267 -10.88 1.39 8.13
C LEU A 267 -9.72 2.37 8.00
N VAL A 268 -9.05 2.65 9.11
CA VAL A 268 -7.78 3.39 9.12
C VAL A 268 -6.65 2.37 9.23
N VAL A 269 -5.76 2.35 8.24
CA VAL A 269 -4.65 1.39 8.17
C VAL A 269 -3.34 2.13 8.41
N CYS A 270 -2.70 1.80 9.53
CA CYS A 270 -1.44 2.40 9.97
C CYS A 270 -0.47 1.30 10.41
N HIS A 271 0.84 1.50 10.24
CA HIS A 271 1.83 0.55 10.77
C HIS A 271 1.98 0.57 12.31
N ARG A 272 1.24 1.41 13.03
CA ARG A 272 1.31 1.53 14.50
C ARG A 272 -0.08 1.54 15.11
N LEU A 273 -0.20 0.88 16.26
CA LEU A 273 -1.39 0.95 17.11
C LEU A 273 -1.56 2.37 17.67
N PRO A 274 -2.82 2.76 17.99
CA PRO A 274 -3.10 4.10 18.49
C PRO A 274 -2.79 4.29 19.99
N PHE A 275 -2.49 3.20 20.68
CA PHE A 275 -2.15 3.16 22.10
C PHE A 275 -0.87 2.39 22.34
N LYS A 276 -0.31 2.56 23.53
CA LYS A 276 0.63 1.64 24.14
C LYS A 276 -0.06 0.89 25.27
N GLU A 277 0.18 -0.41 25.33
CA GLU A 277 -0.26 -1.24 26.44
C GLU A 277 0.77 -1.17 27.57
N THR A 278 0.31 -0.88 28.78
CA THR A 278 1.10 -0.91 30.01
C THR A 278 0.32 -1.68 31.06
N GLU A 279 0.98 -2.56 31.78
CA GLU A 279 0.36 -3.28 32.89
C GLU A 279 0.40 -2.41 34.15
N VAL A 280 -0.76 -2.14 34.74
CA VAL A 280 -0.93 -1.42 36.00
C VAL A 280 -1.83 -2.27 36.89
N ASP A 281 -1.33 -2.67 38.05
CA ASP A 281 -2.05 -3.51 39.03
C ASP A 281 -2.66 -4.80 38.45
N GLY A 282 -1.93 -5.45 37.53
CA GLY A 282 -2.37 -6.69 36.85
C GLY A 282 -3.44 -6.49 35.78
N LYS A 283 -3.76 -5.23 35.43
CA LYS A 283 -4.66 -4.88 34.31
C LYS A 283 -3.88 -4.20 33.19
N VAL A 284 -4.19 -4.57 31.95
CA VAL A 284 -3.65 -3.90 30.77
C VAL A 284 -4.37 -2.56 30.60
N VAL A 285 -3.65 -1.47 30.81
CA VAL A 285 -4.10 -0.10 30.54
C VAL A 285 -3.58 0.33 29.17
N ARG A 286 -4.48 0.83 28.33
CA ARG A 286 -4.15 1.35 26.99
C ARG A 286 -4.00 2.87 27.07
N ASN A 287 -2.76 3.33 26.97
CA ASN A 287 -2.44 4.75 26.95
C ASN A 287 -2.35 5.25 25.52
N LEU A 288 -3.28 6.11 25.12
CA LEU A 288 -3.20 6.80 23.83
C LEU A 288 -1.92 7.64 23.76
N GLY A 289 -1.31 7.71 22.56
CA GLY A 289 -0.07 8.45 22.34
C GLY A 289 -0.23 9.98 22.47
N SER A 290 0.81 10.72 22.06
CA SER A 290 0.75 12.19 22.02
C SER A 290 -0.47 12.66 21.22
N PRO A 291 -1.29 13.55 21.78
CA PRO A 291 -2.63 13.79 21.26
C PRO A 291 -2.67 14.75 20.05
N ASN A 292 -1.56 15.43 19.73
CA ASN A 292 -1.37 16.20 18.50
C ASN A 292 -0.62 15.44 17.39
N GLY A 293 -0.28 14.17 17.62
CA GLY A 293 0.32 13.33 16.59
C GLY A 293 -0.71 12.86 15.57
N MET A 294 -0.26 12.58 14.35
CA MET A 294 -1.06 11.99 13.26
C MET A 294 -2.04 10.89 13.72
N ILE A 295 -1.59 10.00 14.61
CA ILE A 295 -2.43 8.90 15.09
C ILE A 295 -3.66 9.43 15.84
N ALA A 296 -3.46 10.36 16.78
CA ALA A 296 -4.55 10.95 17.53
C ALA A 296 -5.49 11.75 16.61
N THR A 297 -4.94 12.46 15.63
CA THR A 297 -5.70 13.14 14.58
C THR A 297 -6.62 12.18 13.82
N LEU A 298 -6.11 11.00 13.44
CA LEU A 298 -6.87 10.01 12.69
C LEU A 298 -7.97 9.34 13.52
N LEU A 299 -7.79 9.20 14.84
CA LEU A 299 -8.85 8.66 15.71
C LEU A 299 -10.12 9.51 15.69
N ARG A 300 -10.00 10.82 15.47
CA ARG A 300 -11.14 11.74 15.42
C ARG A 300 -12.11 11.46 14.27
N PHE A 301 -11.65 10.78 13.22
CA PHE A 301 -12.54 10.32 12.14
C PHE A 301 -13.61 9.33 12.59
N PHE A 302 -13.39 8.66 13.72
CA PHE A 302 -14.35 7.73 14.26
C PHE A 302 -15.30 8.36 15.29
N GLU A 303 -15.08 9.61 15.71
CA GLU A 303 -15.92 10.31 16.70
C GLU A 303 -17.35 10.56 16.19
N ASN A 304 -17.58 10.44 14.88
CA ASN A 304 -18.92 10.51 14.28
C ASN A 304 -19.80 9.27 14.55
N GLY A 305 -19.27 8.26 15.25
CA GLY A 305 -19.99 7.05 15.65
C GLY A 305 -20.01 5.92 14.62
N SER A 306 -19.30 6.07 13.49
CA SER A 306 -19.19 5.04 12.46
C SER A 306 -18.57 3.75 13.00
N LYS A 307 -19.00 2.59 12.48
CA LYS A 307 -18.35 1.31 12.77
C LYS A 307 -16.95 1.31 12.16
N GLY A 308 -15.95 1.31 13.03
CA GLY A 308 -14.57 1.58 12.66
C GLY A 308 -13.62 0.42 12.95
N SER A 309 -12.57 0.30 12.15
CA SER A 309 -11.43 -0.56 12.46
C SER A 309 -10.10 0.17 12.25
N TRP A 310 -9.25 0.17 13.27
CA TRP A 310 -7.86 0.59 13.17
C TRP A 310 -6.97 -0.63 12.95
N VAL A 311 -6.51 -0.84 11.72
CA VAL A 311 -5.67 -1.99 11.38
C VAL A 311 -4.21 -1.61 11.54
N ALA A 312 -3.49 -2.32 12.42
CA ALA A 312 -2.08 -2.05 12.66
C ALA A 312 -1.26 -3.25 13.14
N THR A 313 0.07 -3.15 12.98
CA THR A 313 1.00 -4.19 13.42
C THR A 313 1.22 -4.18 14.93
N SER A 314 1.32 -5.36 15.52
CA SER A 314 1.66 -5.60 16.94
C SER A 314 2.90 -6.48 17.05
N ALA A 315 3.70 -6.26 18.08
CA ALA A 315 4.90 -7.05 18.36
C ALA A 315 4.55 -8.24 19.24
N GLU A 316 4.74 -9.45 18.72
CA GLU A 316 4.35 -10.71 19.37
C GLU A 316 5.45 -11.76 19.27
N SER A 317 5.31 -12.85 20.02
CA SER A 317 6.27 -13.97 19.99
C SER A 317 6.25 -14.75 18.66
N SER A 318 5.12 -14.75 17.94
CA SER A 318 4.96 -15.39 16.64
C SER A 318 3.90 -14.66 15.79
N ARG A 319 3.79 -15.03 14.51
CA ARG A 319 2.73 -14.53 13.61
C ARG A 319 1.35 -15.14 13.88
N SER A 320 1.27 -16.14 14.75
CA SER A 320 0.03 -16.82 15.11
C SER A 320 0.09 -17.20 16.59
N PRO A 321 0.07 -16.21 17.50
CA PRO A 321 0.19 -16.48 18.93
C PRO A 321 -1.04 -17.24 19.42
N GLU A 322 -0.84 -18.19 20.33
CA GLU A 322 -1.94 -18.88 21.00
C GLU A 322 -2.74 -17.88 21.85
N SER A 323 -4.07 -18.01 21.86
CA SER A 323 -4.97 -17.15 22.64
C SER A 323 -4.82 -15.64 22.36
N TYR A 324 -4.46 -15.27 21.13
CA TYR A 324 -4.29 -13.87 20.74
C TYR A 324 -5.63 -13.17 20.45
N GLU A 325 -5.90 -12.06 21.13
CA GLU A 325 -7.04 -11.20 20.82
C GLU A 325 -6.75 -10.35 19.58
N TYR A 326 -7.26 -10.78 18.44
CA TYR A 326 -7.02 -10.07 17.17
C TYR A 326 -7.71 -8.71 17.10
N ASN A 327 -8.79 -8.50 17.85
CA ASN A 327 -9.55 -7.26 17.89
C ASN A 327 -9.70 -6.82 19.34
N VAL A 328 -9.29 -5.59 19.64
CA VAL A 328 -9.40 -5.02 20.99
C VAL A 328 -9.99 -3.61 20.92
N PRO A 329 -10.77 -3.18 21.92
CA PRO A 329 -11.30 -1.82 21.94
C PRO A 329 -10.16 -0.80 22.14
N ILE A 330 -10.24 0.32 21.42
CA ILE A 330 -9.27 1.42 21.52
C ILE A 330 -9.57 2.27 22.77
N ASP A 331 -10.81 2.76 22.85
CA ASP A 331 -11.33 3.61 23.91
C ASP A 331 -12.85 3.36 23.96
N GLU A 332 -13.31 2.56 24.92
CA GLU A 332 -14.72 2.14 25.00
C GLU A 332 -15.68 3.30 25.33
N GLU A 333 -15.17 4.36 25.96
CA GLU A 333 -15.99 5.52 26.36
C GLU A 333 -16.15 6.50 25.21
N ARG A 334 -15.05 6.87 24.53
CA ARG A 334 -15.09 7.83 23.40
C ARG A 334 -15.39 7.18 22.06
N LEU A 335 -14.94 5.95 21.83
CA LEU A 335 -14.96 5.27 20.53
C LEU A 335 -15.57 3.85 20.63
N PRO A 336 -16.81 3.71 21.16
CA PRO A 336 -17.42 2.41 21.45
C PRO A 336 -17.60 1.49 20.23
N ASN A 337 -17.64 2.08 19.03
CA ASN A 337 -17.84 1.35 17.77
C ASN A 337 -16.53 1.08 17.01
N VAL A 338 -15.37 1.28 17.65
CA VAL A 338 -14.06 1.19 16.99
C VAL A 338 -13.17 0.14 17.66
N LEU A 339 -12.67 -0.78 16.85
CA LEU A 339 -11.74 -1.81 17.29
C LEU A 339 -10.35 -1.57 16.68
N ALA A 340 -9.31 -1.86 17.45
CA ALA A 340 -7.97 -2.05 16.92
C ALA A 340 -7.81 -3.49 16.44
N ALA A 341 -7.73 -3.66 15.13
CA ALA A 341 -7.44 -4.92 14.46
C ALA A 341 -5.93 -5.13 14.39
N ARG A 342 -5.41 -5.94 15.33
CA ARG A 342 -3.98 -6.19 15.51
C ARG A 342 -3.46 -7.25 14.55
N VAL A 343 -2.34 -6.97 13.88
CA VAL A 343 -1.65 -7.90 12.99
C VAL A 343 -0.37 -8.37 13.69
N PRO A 344 -0.35 -9.61 14.23
CA PRO A 344 0.75 -10.11 15.04
C PRO A 344 1.98 -10.37 14.17
N PHE A 345 3.10 -9.76 14.54
CA PHE A 345 4.39 -9.94 13.89
C PHE A 345 5.49 -10.14 14.91
N THR A 346 6.49 -10.95 14.55
CA THR A 346 7.66 -11.12 15.41
C THR A 346 8.47 -9.81 15.51
N GLU A 347 9.24 -9.63 16.57
CA GLU A 347 10.18 -8.50 16.65
C GLU A 347 11.13 -8.45 15.45
N ARG A 348 11.54 -9.62 14.94
CA ARG A 348 12.34 -9.75 13.73
C ARG A 348 11.59 -9.21 12.52
N ASP A 349 10.32 -9.59 12.34
CA ASP A 349 9.50 -9.09 11.22
C ASP A 349 9.43 -7.56 11.22
N LEU A 350 9.11 -6.96 12.38
CA LEU A 350 8.99 -5.52 12.54
C LEU A 350 10.33 -4.79 12.34
N ASN A 351 11.43 -5.39 12.78
CA ASN A 351 12.77 -4.88 12.55
C ASN A 351 13.10 -4.85 11.05
N LEU A 352 12.91 -5.96 10.34
CA LEU A 352 13.20 -6.06 8.91
C LEU A 352 12.29 -5.13 8.08
N PHE A 353 11.01 -5.10 8.40
CA PHE A 353 9.99 -4.30 7.70
C PHE A 353 10.22 -2.80 7.86
N HIS A 354 10.26 -2.31 9.11
CA HIS A 354 10.25 -0.87 9.38
C HIS A 354 11.65 -0.30 9.62
N LYS A 355 12.45 -0.94 10.49
CA LYS A 355 13.75 -0.40 10.92
C LYS A 355 14.84 -0.58 9.87
N ARG A 356 14.78 -1.66 9.08
CA ARG A 356 15.73 -1.90 7.98
C ARG A 356 15.18 -1.42 6.66
N PHE A 357 14.22 -2.13 6.07
CA PHE A 357 13.76 -1.79 4.73
C PHE A 357 13.25 -0.34 4.61
N ALA A 358 12.25 0.03 5.41
CA ALA A 358 11.63 1.34 5.29
C ALA A 358 12.59 2.50 5.61
N LYS A 359 13.54 2.32 6.54
CA LYS A 359 14.49 3.38 6.95
C LYS A 359 15.83 3.39 6.20
N GLU A 360 16.26 2.27 5.65
CA GLU A 360 17.50 2.16 4.88
C GLU A 360 17.25 2.34 3.37
N ALA A 361 16.10 1.92 2.84
CA ALA A 361 15.78 2.04 1.41
C ALA A 361 14.85 3.21 1.11
N LEU A 362 13.67 3.26 1.76
CA LEU A 362 12.62 4.21 1.38
C LEU A 362 12.89 5.62 1.94
N TRP A 363 13.15 5.72 3.25
CA TRP A 363 13.34 7.00 3.94
C TRP A 363 14.38 7.92 3.28
N PRO A 364 15.58 7.44 2.91
CA PRO A 364 16.56 8.29 2.25
C PRO A 364 16.07 8.81 0.90
N VAL A 365 15.42 7.98 0.08
CA VAL A 365 14.87 8.41 -1.22
C VAL A 365 13.73 9.40 -1.05
N ILE A 366 12.78 9.11 -0.15
CA ILE A 366 11.64 9.97 0.20
C ILE A 366 12.09 11.39 0.53
N PHE A 367 13.18 11.51 1.30
CA PHE A 367 13.74 12.80 1.69
C PHE A 367 14.89 13.28 0.79
N SER A 368 15.03 12.73 -0.43
CA SER A 368 16.03 13.18 -1.42
C SER A 368 17.50 13.09 -0.98
N PHE A 369 17.84 12.03 -0.25
CA PHE A 369 19.21 11.62 0.12
C PHE A 369 19.56 10.23 -0.45
N PRO A 370 19.50 10.02 -1.78
CA PRO A 370 19.71 8.70 -2.38
C PRO A 370 21.09 8.10 -2.08
N GLY A 371 22.12 8.91 -1.84
CA GLY A 371 23.45 8.44 -1.43
C GLY A 371 23.49 7.74 -0.06
N LYS A 372 22.41 7.84 0.74
CA LYS A 372 22.23 7.09 1.99
C LYS A 372 21.33 5.86 1.84
N ALA A 373 20.75 5.64 0.66
CA ALA A 373 19.84 4.52 0.41
C ALA A 373 20.60 3.20 0.25
N GLN A 374 20.06 2.14 0.82
CA GLN A 374 20.55 0.77 0.65
C GLN A 374 19.43 -0.10 0.09
N PHE A 375 19.66 -0.68 -1.08
CA PHE A 375 18.69 -1.55 -1.74
C PHE A 375 19.03 -3.02 -1.51
N ASN A 376 18.06 -3.78 -0.99
CA ASN A 376 18.22 -5.19 -0.70
C ASN A 376 16.95 -5.95 -1.07
N GLU A 377 17.05 -6.85 -2.06
CA GLU A 377 15.91 -7.60 -2.59
C GLU A 377 15.23 -8.50 -1.55
N LYS A 378 16.01 -9.08 -0.61
CA LYS A 378 15.43 -9.91 0.46
C LYS A 378 14.59 -9.07 1.42
N LEU A 379 15.05 -7.86 1.73
CA LEU A 379 14.29 -6.92 2.57
C LEU A 379 13.04 -6.41 1.84
N TRP A 380 13.12 -6.20 0.53
CA TRP A 380 11.95 -5.87 -0.30
C TRP A 380 10.90 -6.97 -0.29
N ASN A 381 11.29 -8.22 -0.54
CA ASN A 381 10.37 -9.35 -0.51
C ASN A 381 9.69 -9.49 0.86
N HIS A 382 10.44 -9.25 1.94
CA HIS A 382 9.88 -9.20 3.29
C HIS A 382 8.90 -8.04 3.47
N TYR A 383 9.21 -6.85 2.96
CA TYR A 383 8.31 -5.69 3.00
C TYR A 383 6.99 -5.95 2.25
N VAL A 384 7.07 -6.54 1.06
CA VAL A 384 5.91 -6.96 0.25
C VAL A 384 5.09 -7.99 1.00
N GLU A 385 5.74 -8.98 1.63
CA GLU A 385 5.08 -10.01 2.42
C GLU A 385 4.28 -9.45 3.60
N ILE A 386 4.86 -8.51 4.34
CA ILE A 386 4.17 -7.85 5.45
C ILE A 386 2.97 -7.06 4.95
N ASN A 387 3.10 -6.32 3.85
CA ASN A 387 1.98 -5.59 3.22
C ASN A 387 0.85 -6.54 2.78
N ARG A 388 1.19 -7.72 2.23
CA ARG A 388 0.23 -8.76 1.84
C ARG A 388 -0.57 -9.29 3.03
N ILE A 389 0.10 -9.57 4.14
CA ILE A 389 -0.55 -10.03 5.39
C ILE A 389 -1.46 -8.94 5.96
N ILE A 390 -1.01 -7.68 5.96
CA ILE A 390 -1.81 -6.53 6.39
C ILE A 390 -3.07 -6.40 5.51
N ALA A 391 -2.93 -6.47 4.18
CA ALA A 391 -4.07 -6.43 3.25
C ALA A 391 -5.09 -7.53 3.55
N GLY A 392 -4.62 -8.76 3.80
CA GLY A 392 -5.49 -9.87 4.20
C GLY A 392 -6.23 -9.60 5.51
N ARG A 393 -5.63 -8.87 6.47
CA ARG A 393 -6.35 -8.45 7.67
C ARG A 393 -7.40 -7.39 7.37
N VAL A 394 -7.05 -6.36 6.60
CA VAL A 394 -7.99 -5.30 6.19
C VAL A 394 -9.21 -5.91 5.49
N ALA A 395 -9.00 -6.87 4.59
CA ALA A 395 -10.07 -7.55 3.86
C ALA A 395 -11.09 -8.25 4.77
N ARG A 396 -10.63 -8.83 5.89
CA ARG A 396 -11.48 -9.53 6.88
C ARG A 396 -12.27 -8.57 7.76
N GLU A 397 -11.72 -7.39 8.06
CA GLU A 397 -12.38 -6.39 8.91
C GLU A 397 -13.40 -5.55 8.14
N ALA A 398 -13.17 -5.36 6.84
CA ALA A 398 -13.96 -4.47 6.02
C ALA A 398 -15.35 -5.02 5.69
N ALA A 399 -16.38 -4.22 5.94
CA ALA A 399 -17.72 -4.42 5.42
C ALA A 399 -17.73 -4.33 3.88
N LYS A 400 -18.82 -4.75 3.25
CA LYS A 400 -19.00 -4.64 1.78
C LYS A 400 -19.03 -3.16 1.39
N GLY A 401 -18.20 -2.77 0.41
CA GLY A 401 -18.10 -1.39 -0.06
C GLY A 401 -17.47 -0.41 0.94
N ALA A 402 -16.82 -0.90 2.00
CA ALA A 402 -16.23 -0.05 3.04
C ALA A 402 -15.16 0.91 2.49
N PHE A 403 -14.96 2.01 3.23
CA PHE A 403 -13.91 2.98 2.96
C PHE A 403 -12.63 2.60 3.71
N VAL A 404 -11.56 2.35 2.97
CA VAL A 404 -10.23 2.01 3.51
C VAL A 404 -9.27 3.15 3.27
N TRP A 405 -8.64 3.61 4.34
CA TRP A 405 -7.71 4.73 4.30
C TRP A 405 -6.33 4.35 4.83
N PHE A 406 -5.36 4.32 3.92
CA PHE A 406 -3.98 3.96 4.20
C PHE A 406 -3.13 5.18 4.54
N HIS A 407 -2.24 5.02 5.52
CA HIS A 407 -1.34 6.10 5.94
C HIS A 407 0.14 5.72 5.84
N ASP A 408 0.82 6.50 4.99
CA ASP A 408 2.27 6.62 4.88
C ASP A 408 3.02 5.43 4.24
N TYR A 409 4.27 5.69 3.90
CA TYR A 409 5.13 4.84 3.08
C TYR A 409 5.36 3.38 3.55
N PRO A 410 5.21 2.99 4.83
CA PRO A 410 5.29 1.58 5.20
C PRO A 410 4.22 0.71 4.52
N LEU A 411 3.13 1.32 4.03
CA LEU A 411 1.97 0.62 3.47
C LEU A 411 1.85 0.76 1.95
N TRP A 412 2.87 1.24 1.23
CA TRP A 412 2.78 1.48 -0.22
C TRP A 412 2.35 0.26 -1.04
N MET A 413 2.64 -0.97 -0.60
CA MET A 413 2.25 -2.20 -1.32
C MET A 413 0.92 -2.80 -0.84
N THR A 414 0.34 -2.32 0.25
CA THR A 414 -0.93 -2.84 0.78
C THR A 414 -2.11 -2.64 -0.19
N PRO A 415 -2.24 -1.49 -0.89
CA PRO A 415 -3.33 -1.29 -1.85
C PRO A 415 -3.37 -2.31 -2.98
N TYR A 416 -2.22 -2.71 -3.54
CA TYR A 416 -2.14 -3.74 -4.57
C TYR A 416 -2.84 -5.03 -4.14
N PHE A 417 -2.43 -5.58 -3.00
CA PHE A 417 -2.97 -6.84 -2.50
C PHE A 417 -4.42 -6.71 -2.04
N LEU A 418 -4.80 -5.57 -1.44
CA LEU A 418 -6.17 -5.41 -0.99
C LEU A 418 -7.15 -5.32 -2.16
N ARG A 419 -6.79 -4.61 -3.23
CA ARG A 419 -7.67 -4.47 -4.40
C ARG A 419 -7.95 -5.82 -5.07
N GLU A 420 -6.96 -6.70 -5.10
CA GLU A 420 -7.12 -8.08 -5.59
C GLU A 420 -8.11 -8.88 -4.74
N LEU A 421 -8.02 -8.78 -3.41
CA LEU A 421 -8.92 -9.48 -2.49
C LEU A 421 -10.34 -8.88 -2.44
N ARG A 422 -10.43 -7.56 -2.57
CA ARG A 422 -11.64 -6.76 -2.28
C ARG A 422 -11.81 -5.63 -3.29
N PRO A 423 -12.17 -5.95 -4.55
CA PRO A 423 -12.35 -4.95 -5.60
C PRO A 423 -13.49 -3.96 -5.31
N ASP A 424 -14.41 -4.32 -4.40
CA ASP A 424 -15.56 -3.52 -4.00
C ASP A 424 -15.23 -2.32 -3.10
N LEU A 425 -14.06 -2.28 -2.47
CA LEU A 425 -13.72 -1.25 -1.49
C LEU A 425 -13.42 0.10 -2.12
N LYS A 426 -13.77 1.17 -1.42
CA LYS A 426 -13.29 2.51 -1.75
C LYS A 426 -11.98 2.75 -1.03
N MET A 427 -10.89 2.95 -1.76
CA MET A 427 -9.55 2.97 -1.20
C MET A 427 -8.92 4.35 -1.35
N SER A 428 -8.40 4.90 -0.25
CA SER A 428 -7.68 6.16 -0.24
C SER A 428 -6.31 6.00 0.38
N PHE A 429 -5.32 6.73 -0.12
CA PHE A 429 -3.97 6.77 0.46
C PHE A 429 -3.64 8.20 0.88
N PHE A 430 -3.02 8.38 2.05
CA PHE A 430 -2.47 9.66 2.45
C PHE A 430 -0.98 9.57 2.77
N HIS A 431 -0.19 10.38 2.07
CA HIS A 431 1.25 10.43 2.19
C HIS A 431 1.70 11.56 3.13
N HIS A 432 2.15 11.20 4.34
CA HIS A 432 2.49 12.16 5.40
C HIS A 432 3.93 12.68 5.31
N THR A 433 4.81 11.93 4.67
CA THR A 433 6.19 12.36 4.43
C THR A 433 6.27 13.18 3.13
N ALA A 434 7.44 13.79 2.87
CA ALA A 434 7.67 14.44 1.58
C ALA A 434 7.51 13.42 0.44
N PHE A 435 7.15 13.87 -0.77
CA PHE A 435 7.23 13.02 -1.96
C PHE A 435 8.34 13.56 -2.88
N PRO A 436 9.40 12.77 -3.16
CA PRO A 436 10.56 13.26 -3.90
C PRO A 436 10.22 13.47 -5.38
N ALA A 437 11.03 14.28 -6.08
CA ALA A 437 10.92 14.42 -7.52
C ALA A 437 11.10 13.07 -8.23
N ALA A 438 10.53 12.94 -9.43
CA ALA A 438 10.44 11.66 -10.15
C ALA A 438 11.82 11.02 -10.42
N ASP A 439 12.82 11.81 -10.80
CA ASP A 439 14.20 11.35 -11.03
C ASP A 439 14.83 10.71 -9.79
N ILE A 440 14.56 11.24 -8.61
CA ILE A 440 14.98 10.68 -7.32
C ILE A 440 14.13 9.46 -6.95
N PHE A 441 12.81 9.55 -7.09
CA PHE A 441 11.90 8.44 -6.80
C PHE A 441 12.24 7.19 -7.62
N ASN A 442 12.52 7.39 -8.91
CA ASN A 442 12.82 6.34 -9.88
C ASN A 442 14.16 5.63 -9.61
N MET A 443 14.99 6.13 -8.69
CA MET A 443 16.15 5.41 -8.18
C MET A 443 15.78 4.16 -7.38
N LEU A 444 14.55 4.08 -6.84
CA LEU A 444 14.05 2.87 -6.20
C LEU A 444 13.95 1.75 -7.25
N PRO A 445 14.58 0.57 -7.02
CA PRO A 445 14.46 -0.56 -7.95
C PRO A 445 13.01 -1.03 -8.15
N TRP A 446 12.15 -0.77 -7.18
CA TRP A 446 10.75 -1.21 -7.15
C TRP A 446 9.76 -0.05 -7.39
N SER A 447 10.23 1.10 -7.86
CA SER A 447 9.44 2.32 -8.16
C SER A 447 8.17 2.01 -8.96
N ARG A 448 8.28 1.25 -10.05
CA ARG A 448 7.13 0.81 -10.86
C ARG A 448 6.11 -0.01 -10.06
N LYS A 449 6.56 -0.94 -9.20
CA LYS A 449 5.67 -1.78 -8.37
C LYS A 449 4.93 -0.94 -7.32
N ILE A 450 5.64 -0.01 -6.69
CA ILE A 450 5.09 0.94 -5.72
C ILE A 450 4.01 1.82 -6.37
N VAL A 451 4.33 2.45 -7.50
CA VAL A 451 3.38 3.29 -8.24
C VAL A 451 2.15 2.48 -8.67
N THR A 452 2.34 1.29 -9.24
CA THR A 452 1.24 0.41 -9.66
C THR A 452 0.32 0.04 -8.48
N SER A 453 0.89 -0.15 -7.28
CA SER A 453 0.12 -0.39 -6.05
C SER A 453 -0.68 0.84 -5.64
N LEU A 454 -0.04 2.01 -5.56
CA LEU A 454 -0.71 3.26 -5.17
C LEU A 454 -1.86 3.62 -6.12
N LEU A 455 -1.72 3.35 -7.42
CA LEU A 455 -2.76 3.55 -8.43
C LEU A 455 -3.96 2.58 -8.28
N GLN A 456 -3.92 1.63 -7.34
CA GLN A 456 -5.12 0.85 -6.97
C GLN A 456 -6.09 1.64 -6.09
N CYS A 457 -5.63 2.73 -5.47
CA CYS A 457 -6.47 3.66 -4.73
C CYS A 457 -7.32 4.53 -5.66
N ASP A 458 -8.48 4.92 -5.17
CA ASP A 458 -9.43 5.82 -5.85
C ASP A 458 -9.10 7.30 -5.56
N HIS A 459 -8.40 7.56 -4.45
CA HIS A 459 -7.89 8.87 -4.06
C HIS A 459 -6.50 8.78 -3.41
N ILE A 460 -5.62 9.73 -3.73
CA ILE A 460 -4.26 9.83 -3.17
C ILE A 460 -4.02 11.27 -2.73
N GLY A 461 -3.81 11.46 -1.42
CA GLY A 461 -3.63 12.77 -0.80
C GLY A 461 -2.20 13.01 -0.31
N PHE A 462 -1.79 14.28 -0.37
CA PHE A 462 -0.50 14.80 0.09
C PHE A 462 -0.68 16.07 0.90
N HIS A 463 0.35 16.55 1.58
CA HIS A 463 0.26 17.81 2.34
C HIS A 463 0.23 19.07 1.47
N ILE A 464 1.01 19.11 0.39
CA ILE A 464 1.18 20.31 -0.43
C ILE A 464 1.08 20.01 -1.94
N PRO A 465 0.68 20.99 -2.76
CA PRO A 465 0.61 20.87 -4.22
C PRO A 465 1.86 20.30 -4.90
N ARG A 466 3.07 20.69 -4.46
CA ARG A 466 4.32 20.17 -5.03
C ARG A 466 4.46 18.66 -4.97
N TYR A 467 3.97 18.02 -3.90
CA TYR A 467 4.07 16.57 -3.75
C TYR A 467 3.07 15.83 -4.65
N VAL A 468 1.95 16.47 -5.00
CA VAL A 468 1.03 15.96 -6.03
C VAL A 468 1.70 15.94 -7.39
N GLU A 469 2.34 17.04 -7.78
CA GLU A 469 3.05 17.12 -9.08
C GLU A 469 4.21 16.12 -9.13
N ASN A 470 5.00 16.03 -8.06
CA ASN A 470 6.09 15.05 -7.98
C ASN A 470 5.57 13.60 -8.11
N PHE A 471 4.44 13.27 -7.50
CA PHE A 471 3.80 11.97 -7.64
C PHE A 471 3.31 11.73 -9.08
N LEU A 472 2.67 12.73 -9.70
CA LEU A 472 2.22 12.64 -11.08
C LEU A 472 3.38 12.38 -12.04
N ASP A 473 4.51 13.05 -11.86
CA ASP A 473 5.69 12.84 -12.70
C ASP A 473 6.30 11.44 -12.49
N ALA A 474 6.30 10.92 -11.25
CA ALA A 474 6.69 9.54 -10.96
C ALA A 474 5.73 8.52 -11.59
N VAL A 475 4.42 8.81 -11.61
CA VAL A 475 3.41 7.99 -12.31
C VAL A 475 3.68 7.96 -13.81
N LYS A 476 3.85 9.14 -14.44
CA LYS A 476 4.14 9.29 -15.87
C LYS A 476 5.44 8.60 -16.30
N SER A 477 6.37 8.39 -15.37
CA SER A 477 7.62 7.64 -15.63
C SER A 477 7.39 6.12 -15.82
N HIS A 478 6.24 5.58 -15.43
CA HIS A 478 6.00 4.13 -15.38
C HIS A 478 4.75 3.67 -16.11
N VAL A 479 3.74 4.52 -16.24
CA VAL A 479 2.49 4.21 -16.93
C VAL A 479 2.00 5.43 -17.72
N PRO A 480 1.33 5.22 -18.87
CA PRO A 480 0.60 6.29 -19.54
C PRO A 480 -0.49 6.81 -18.61
N ALA A 481 -0.37 8.07 -18.18
CA ALA A 481 -1.35 8.74 -17.34
C ALA A 481 -1.79 10.03 -18.03
N ARG A 482 -3.11 10.20 -18.19
CA ARG A 482 -3.71 11.41 -18.74
C ARG A 482 -4.20 12.29 -17.60
N GLU A 483 -3.83 13.56 -17.62
CA GLU A 483 -4.39 14.53 -16.68
C GLU A 483 -5.83 14.86 -17.08
N ILE A 484 -6.76 14.81 -16.13
CA ILE A 484 -8.18 15.06 -16.35
C ILE A 484 -8.59 16.43 -15.81
N GLU A 485 -8.07 16.81 -14.65
CA GLU A 485 -8.38 18.07 -14.00
C GLU A 485 -7.11 18.65 -13.36
N ARG A 486 -6.93 19.96 -13.52
CA ARG A 486 -5.91 20.77 -12.86
C ARG A 486 -6.54 22.03 -12.34
N VAL A 487 -6.11 22.43 -11.14
CA VAL A 487 -6.61 23.62 -10.47
C VAL A 487 -5.45 24.51 -10.05
N PRO A 488 -5.65 25.84 -10.00
CA PRO A 488 -4.71 26.74 -9.34
C PRO A 488 -4.54 26.33 -7.87
N SER A 489 -3.33 26.46 -7.34
CA SER A 489 -3.07 26.30 -5.92
C SER A 489 -3.89 27.32 -5.13
N ALA A 490 -4.53 26.86 -4.05
CA ALA A 490 -5.37 27.73 -3.22
C ALA A 490 -4.59 28.96 -2.72
N PRO A 491 -5.22 30.15 -2.56
CA PRO A 491 -4.54 31.39 -2.17
C PRO A 491 -3.75 31.32 -0.85
N ARG A 492 -4.07 30.36 0.02
CA ARG A 492 -3.33 30.09 1.27
C ARG A 492 -1.91 29.56 1.02
N TYR A 493 -1.63 28.98 -0.15
CA TYR A 493 -0.33 28.45 -0.49
C TYR A 493 0.56 29.51 -1.14
N LEU A 494 1.81 29.61 -0.69
CA LEU A 494 2.86 30.34 -1.36
C LEU A 494 3.22 29.61 -2.66
N THR A 495 2.90 30.25 -3.79
CA THR A 495 3.16 29.70 -5.13
C THR A 495 4.50 30.17 -5.71
N PHE A 496 5.04 31.28 -5.19
CA PHE A 496 6.35 31.85 -5.53
C PHE A 496 7.09 32.30 -4.27
N GLY A 497 8.42 32.48 -4.36
CA GLY A 497 9.25 32.92 -3.23
C GLY A 497 9.45 31.87 -2.12
N CYS A 498 8.96 30.64 -2.32
CA CYS A 498 9.17 29.48 -1.46
C CYS A 498 9.64 28.32 -2.34
N SER A 499 10.69 27.61 -1.93
CA SER A 499 11.31 26.52 -2.71
C SER A 499 10.36 25.36 -3.04
N LEU A 500 9.29 25.17 -2.29
CA LEU A 500 8.28 24.14 -2.52
C LEU A 500 6.97 24.66 -3.15
N GLY A 501 6.88 25.95 -3.50
CA GLY A 501 5.68 26.52 -4.12
C GLY A 501 5.43 26.01 -5.55
N VAL A 502 4.15 25.89 -5.93
CA VAL A 502 3.69 25.70 -7.32
C VAL A 502 2.39 26.47 -7.56
N GLU A 503 2.21 27.00 -8.76
CA GLU A 503 1.02 27.79 -9.14
C GLU A 503 -0.25 26.96 -9.32
N SER A 504 -0.11 25.71 -9.74
CA SER A 504 -1.23 24.79 -9.97
C SER A 504 -0.80 23.34 -9.77
N HIS A 505 -1.76 22.44 -9.63
CA HIS A 505 -1.52 21.01 -9.54
C HIS A 505 -2.71 20.20 -10.10
N ALA A 506 -2.45 18.97 -10.50
CA ALA A 506 -3.49 18.04 -10.94
C ALA A 506 -4.37 17.59 -9.77
N THR A 507 -5.67 17.43 -10.01
CA THR A 507 -6.65 16.91 -9.03
C THR A 507 -7.30 15.61 -9.46
N ALA A 508 -7.16 15.24 -10.74
CA ALA A 508 -7.59 13.95 -11.26
C ALA A 508 -6.73 13.51 -12.43
N ILE A 509 -6.43 12.22 -12.45
CA ILE A 509 -5.72 11.56 -13.55
C ILE A 509 -6.47 10.30 -13.99
N GLU A 510 -6.30 9.92 -15.25
CA GLU A 510 -6.82 8.69 -15.81
C GLU A 510 -5.66 7.74 -16.14
N VAL A 511 -5.76 6.52 -15.63
CA VAL A 511 -4.82 5.42 -15.90
C VAL A 511 -5.64 4.16 -16.17
N HIS A 512 -5.41 3.50 -17.31
CA HIS A 512 -6.13 2.28 -17.72
C HIS A 512 -7.66 2.38 -17.55
N ASN A 513 -8.26 3.49 -18.00
CA ASN A 513 -9.70 3.79 -17.89
C ASN A 513 -10.25 3.91 -16.46
N ARG A 514 -9.37 4.08 -15.45
CA ARG A 514 -9.76 4.44 -14.08
C ARG A 514 -9.36 5.88 -13.81
N VAL A 515 -10.30 6.65 -13.25
CA VAL A 515 -10.04 7.98 -12.72
C VAL A 515 -9.56 7.86 -11.29
N ILE A 516 -8.39 8.42 -11.01
CA ILE A 516 -7.78 8.47 -9.69
C ILE A 516 -7.68 9.93 -9.30
N LYS A 517 -8.23 10.27 -8.13
CA LYS A 517 -8.17 11.64 -7.64
C LYS A 517 -6.90 11.91 -6.86
N LEU A 518 -6.40 13.13 -6.99
CA LEU A 518 -5.24 13.63 -6.29
C LEU A 518 -5.66 14.83 -5.43
N GLY A 519 -5.15 14.91 -4.20
CA GLY A 519 -5.59 15.92 -3.24
C GLY A 519 -4.47 16.53 -2.40
N THR A 520 -4.65 17.79 -2.01
CA THR A 520 -3.73 18.51 -1.11
C THR A 520 -4.43 18.85 0.21
N HIS A 521 -4.02 18.21 1.29
CA HIS A 521 -4.62 18.32 2.61
C HIS A 521 -3.53 18.43 3.68
N PRO A 522 -3.00 19.63 3.95
CA PRO A 522 -2.03 19.83 5.02
C PRO A 522 -2.72 19.57 6.35
N VAL A 523 -2.12 18.74 7.19
CA VAL A 523 -2.69 18.39 8.49
C VAL A 523 -2.69 19.65 9.38
N GLY A 524 -3.83 19.90 10.03
CA GLY A 524 -3.99 20.96 11.01
C GLY A 524 -3.57 20.54 12.41
N ILE A 525 -3.80 21.41 13.40
CA ILE A 525 -3.55 21.14 14.81
C ILE A 525 -4.87 21.10 15.60
N ASP A 526 -4.83 20.57 16.82
CA ASP A 526 -5.96 20.66 17.75
C ASP A 526 -5.80 21.88 18.67
N SER A 527 -6.38 23.01 18.26
CA SER A 527 -6.31 24.26 19.04
C SER A 527 -7.00 24.13 20.40
N LYS A 528 -8.10 23.37 20.49
CA LYS A 528 -8.84 23.18 21.76
C LYS A 528 -7.98 22.48 22.80
N GLN A 529 -7.19 21.50 22.36
CA GLN A 529 -6.25 20.81 23.23
C GLN A 529 -5.11 21.70 23.69
N ILE A 530 -4.57 22.56 22.82
CA ILE A 530 -3.54 23.53 23.20
C ILE A 530 -4.08 24.48 24.27
N SER A 531 -5.28 25.03 24.07
CA SER A 531 -5.95 25.87 25.09
C SER A 531 -6.15 25.12 26.40
N ALA A 532 -6.59 23.86 26.35
CA ALA A 532 -6.78 23.03 27.53
C ALA A 532 -5.47 22.74 28.26
N ALA A 533 -4.36 22.52 27.54
CA ALA A 533 -3.04 22.33 28.14
C ALA A 533 -2.54 23.61 28.82
N LEU A 534 -2.68 24.78 28.17
CA LEU A 534 -2.30 26.08 28.72
C LEU A 534 -3.10 26.48 29.96
N ALA A 535 -4.34 26.02 30.07
CA ALA A 535 -5.19 26.25 31.25
C ALA A 535 -4.78 25.41 32.48
N LYS A 536 -3.94 24.37 32.34
CA LYS A 536 -3.52 23.52 33.47
C LYS A 536 -2.57 24.29 34.39
N GLY A 537 -2.88 24.31 35.70
CA GLY A 537 -2.02 24.96 36.70
C GLY A 537 -0.58 24.44 36.75
N SER A 538 -0.36 23.15 36.44
CA SER A 538 0.99 22.58 36.31
C SER A 538 1.78 23.16 35.15
N VAL A 539 1.12 23.42 34.01
CA VAL A 539 1.73 24.04 32.82
C VAL A 539 2.02 25.51 33.08
N GLN A 540 1.07 26.24 33.68
CA GLN A 540 1.28 27.64 34.07
C GLN A 540 2.47 27.80 35.03
N LYS A 541 2.57 26.91 36.04
CA LYS A 541 3.74 26.88 36.94
C LYS A 541 5.03 26.60 36.16
N LYS A 542 5.00 25.67 35.21
CA LYS A 542 6.17 25.33 34.40
C LYS A 542 6.61 26.50 33.50
N ILE A 543 5.66 27.24 32.93
CA ILE A 543 5.91 28.47 32.18
C ILE A 543 6.64 29.48 33.07
N MET A 544 6.14 29.76 34.28
CA MET A 544 6.79 30.68 35.22
C MET A 544 8.20 30.23 35.61
N GLU A 545 8.43 28.93 35.80
CA GLU A 545 9.76 28.37 36.08
C GLU A 545 10.72 28.60 34.92
N LEU A 546 10.29 28.35 33.69
CA LEU A 546 11.10 28.51 32.48
C LEU A 546 11.38 30.00 32.17
N GLU A 547 10.39 30.88 32.39
CA GLU A 547 10.57 32.33 32.25
C GLU A 547 11.63 32.86 33.22
N LYS A 548 11.65 32.34 34.46
CA LYS A 548 12.68 32.66 35.44
C LYS A 548 14.04 32.06 35.10
N GLU A 549 14.09 30.82 34.60
CA GLU A 549 15.34 30.15 34.22
C GLU A 549 16.06 30.87 33.08
N HIS A 550 15.31 31.48 32.17
CA HIS A 550 15.83 32.19 31.01
C HIS A 550 15.74 33.71 31.12
N GLU A 551 15.55 34.23 32.34
CA GLU A 551 15.49 35.68 32.59
C GLU A 551 16.77 36.37 32.08
N GLY A 552 16.60 37.43 31.28
CA GLY A 552 17.70 38.21 30.72
C GLY A 552 18.29 37.69 29.41
N ALA A 553 17.79 36.57 28.86
CA ALA A 553 18.17 36.10 27.53
C ALA A 553 16.95 35.75 26.67
N ARG A 554 17.00 36.06 25.38
CA ARG A 554 15.94 35.67 24.43
C ARG A 554 16.05 34.18 24.08
N CYS A 555 14.92 33.49 24.10
CA CYS A 555 14.84 32.05 23.90
C CYS A 555 14.58 31.71 22.43
N ILE A 556 15.50 30.94 21.84
CA ILE A 556 15.31 30.32 20.52
C ILE A 556 15.04 28.83 20.76
N LEU A 557 13.89 28.35 20.31
CA LEU A 557 13.48 26.97 20.48
C LEU A 557 13.65 26.18 19.19
N SER A 558 14.31 25.04 19.32
CA SER A 558 14.37 24.00 18.31
C SER A 558 13.85 22.70 18.93
N LEU A 559 12.78 22.16 18.38
CA LEU A 559 12.19 20.90 18.82
C LEU A 559 12.07 19.95 17.64
N GLU A 560 12.79 18.83 17.70
CA GLU A 560 12.74 17.82 16.65
C GLU A 560 13.14 16.43 17.16
N ARG A 561 12.84 15.41 16.35
CA ARG A 561 13.40 14.07 16.57
C ARG A 561 14.81 14.02 16.00
N LEU A 562 15.69 13.25 16.64
CA LEU A 562 17.00 12.96 16.06
C LEU A 562 16.80 12.20 14.74
N ASP A 563 17.03 12.89 13.63
CA ASP A 563 17.06 12.34 12.28
C ASP A 563 17.93 13.28 11.43
N TYR A 564 18.73 12.74 10.51
CA TYR A 564 19.59 13.57 9.69
C TYR A 564 18.78 14.50 8.77
N VAL A 565 17.55 14.13 8.40
CA VAL A 565 16.68 14.97 7.56
C VAL A 565 16.23 16.24 8.28
N LYS A 566 16.32 16.28 9.62
CA LYS A 566 15.98 17.45 10.44
C LYS A 566 17.09 18.50 10.50
N GLY A 567 18.25 18.24 9.87
CA GLY A 567 19.36 19.19 9.80
C GLY A 567 19.96 19.61 11.14
N PRO A 568 20.08 18.73 12.16
CA PRO A 568 20.55 19.15 13.48
C PRO A 568 22.01 19.62 13.47
N ILE A 569 22.83 19.12 12.54
CA ILE A 569 24.24 19.51 12.38
C ILE A 569 24.31 20.92 11.76
N GLU A 570 23.56 21.13 10.70
CA GLU A 570 23.51 22.37 9.94
C GLU A 570 22.99 23.51 10.80
N LYS A 571 21.95 23.25 11.61
CA LYS A 571 21.39 24.19 12.59
C LYS A 571 22.44 24.65 13.61
N LEU A 572 23.15 23.71 14.24
CA LEU A 572 24.17 24.04 15.24
C LEU A 572 25.34 24.82 14.60
N ALA A 573 25.74 24.44 13.39
CA ALA A 573 26.76 25.18 12.65
C ALA A 573 26.31 26.61 12.32
N ALA A 574 25.05 26.83 11.92
CA ALA A 574 24.51 28.16 11.69
C ALA A 574 24.39 28.99 12.98
N PHE A 575 24.05 28.37 14.11
CA PHE A 575 24.03 29.05 15.39
C PHE A 575 25.43 29.52 15.80
N GLU A 576 26.46 28.70 15.56
CA GLU A 576 27.84 29.12 15.77
C GLU A 576 28.22 30.31 14.88
N VAL A 577 27.90 30.26 13.58
CA VAL A 577 28.14 31.37 12.65
C VAL A 577 27.45 32.65 13.13
N LEU A 578 26.21 32.57 13.63
CA LEU A 578 25.49 33.71 14.20
C LEU A 578 26.28 34.34 15.36
N LEU A 579 26.77 33.53 16.31
CA LEU A 579 27.52 34.03 17.46
C LEU A 579 28.90 34.59 17.08
N GLU A 580 29.52 34.09 16.00
CA GLU A 580 30.76 34.63 15.46
C GLU A 580 30.57 35.99 14.77
N GLU A 581 29.54 36.11 13.94
CA GLU A 581 29.30 37.30 13.11
C GLU A 581 28.58 38.40 13.88
N HIS A 582 27.84 38.03 14.93
CA HIS A 582 27.08 38.95 15.77
C HIS A 582 27.46 38.79 17.26
N PRO A 583 28.65 39.24 17.68
CA PRO A 583 29.08 39.19 19.08
C PRO A 583 28.12 39.89 20.05
N GLU A 584 27.29 40.83 19.56
CA GLU A 584 26.26 41.49 20.36
C GLU A 584 25.21 40.52 20.93
N PHE A 585 25.09 39.31 20.38
CA PHE A 585 24.15 38.30 20.90
C PHE A 585 24.77 37.35 21.92
N VAL A 586 26.08 37.42 22.17
CA VAL A 586 26.77 36.54 23.12
C VAL A 586 26.44 36.94 24.55
N GLY A 587 25.56 36.19 25.20
CA GLY A 587 24.99 36.50 26.52
C GLY A 587 23.52 36.91 26.48
N GLU A 588 23.01 37.27 25.30
CA GLU A 588 21.68 37.85 25.11
C GLU A 588 20.67 36.87 24.51
N ILE A 589 21.14 35.75 23.96
CA ILE A 589 20.29 34.72 23.34
C ILE A 589 20.69 33.32 23.82
N THR A 590 19.73 32.42 23.89
CA THR A 590 19.96 31.02 24.25
C THR A 590 19.19 30.09 23.31
N LEU A 591 19.87 29.08 22.77
CA LEU A 591 19.25 28.02 21.98
C LEU A 591 18.82 26.86 22.89
N ILE A 592 17.51 26.68 23.05
CA ILE A 592 16.89 25.50 23.65
C ILE A 592 16.72 24.46 22.55
N ASN A 593 17.61 23.47 22.51
CA ASN A 593 17.59 22.41 21.50
C ASN A 593 17.11 21.09 22.10
N ILE A 594 15.83 20.77 21.90
CA ILE A 594 15.20 19.55 22.38
C ILE A 594 15.19 18.53 21.24
N CYS A 595 15.95 17.46 21.43
CA CYS A 595 16.12 16.39 20.46
C CYS A 595 15.56 15.08 21.00
N THR A 596 14.43 14.64 20.48
CA THR A 596 13.79 13.39 20.92
C THR A 596 14.58 12.19 20.38
N PRO A 597 14.98 11.22 21.23
CA PRO A 597 15.71 10.04 20.80
C PRO A 597 14.90 9.20 19.80
N PRO A 598 15.56 8.57 18.81
CA PRO A 598 14.89 7.64 17.93
C PRO A 598 14.52 6.36 18.71
N PRO A 599 13.54 5.58 18.24
CA PRO A 599 13.24 4.27 18.80
C PRO A 599 14.49 3.36 18.85
N PRO A 600 14.61 2.45 19.84
CA PRO A 600 15.76 1.56 19.96
C PRO A 600 16.05 0.77 18.68
N GLY A 601 17.35 0.64 18.34
CA GLY A 601 17.81 -0.17 17.20
C GLY A 601 18.03 0.60 15.88
N GLN A 602 17.98 1.94 15.86
CA GLN A 602 18.34 2.75 14.69
C GLN A 602 19.81 3.18 14.73
N THR A 603 20.70 2.25 14.39
CA THR A 603 22.17 2.46 14.43
C THR A 603 22.65 3.56 13.46
N MET A 604 21.96 3.75 12.33
CA MET A 604 22.29 4.75 11.30
C MET A 604 22.33 6.20 11.83
N LEU A 605 21.67 6.47 12.95
CA LEU A 605 21.61 7.81 13.56
C LEU A 605 22.69 8.08 14.60
N HIS A 606 23.48 7.06 15.00
CA HIS A 606 24.55 7.23 15.98
C HIS A 606 25.59 8.25 15.51
N ALA A 607 26.00 8.21 14.25
CA ALA A 607 26.96 9.17 13.70
C ALA A 607 26.43 10.61 13.77
N THR A 608 25.13 10.80 13.49
CA THR A 608 24.48 12.11 13.58
C THR A 608 24.45 12.59 15.02
N ARG A 609 24.06 11.72 15.97
CA ARG A 609 24.08 12.02 17.41
C ARG A 609 25.46 12.43 17.89
N SER A 610 26.48 11.61 17.62
CA SER A 610 27.84 11.89 18.06
C SER A 610 28.35 13.23 17.53
N LYS A 611 27.99 13.59 16.29
CA LYS A 611 28.36 14.89 15.72
C LYS A 611 27.62 16.05 16.39
N VAL A 612 26.33 15.88 16.68
CA VAL A 612 25.53 16.86 17.45
C VAL A 612 26.13 17.08 18.84
N ASP A 613 26.40 16.01 19.58
CA ASP A 613 26.96 16.07 20.93
C ASP A 613 28.34 16.79 20.93
N GLN A 614 29.18 16.51 19.92
CA GLN A 614 30.46 17.21 19.71
C GLN A 614 30.29 18.70 19.40
N LEU A 615 29.33 19.06 18.53
CA LEU A 615 29.08 20.45 18.16
C LEU A 615 28.55 21.25 19.35
N VAL A 616 27.60 20.70 20.10
CA VAL A 616 27.09 21.33 21.33
C VAL A 616 28.23 21.56 22.32
N GLY A 617 29.05 20.54 22.59
CA GLY A 617 30.20 20.67 23.50
C GLY A 617 31.22 21.72 23.04
N ARG A 618 31.52 21.75 21.73
CA ARG A 618 32.43 22.73 21.13
C ARG A 618 31.89 24.16 21.24
N ILE A 619 30.65 24.40 20.85
CA ILE A 619 30.03 25.73 20.86
C ILE A 619 29.91 26.24 22.29
N ASN A 620 29.39 25.42 23.20
CA ASN A 620 29.29 25.79 24.62
C ASN A 620 30.68 26.05 25.22
N GLY A 621 31.67 25.20 24.94
CA GLY A 621 33.04 25.40 25.43
C GLY A 621 33.72 26.68 24.92
N ARG A 622 33.33 27.15 23.73
CA ARG A 622 33.90 28.35 23.11
C ARG A 622 33.22 29.65 23.56
N PHE A 623 31.90 29.65 23.70
CA PHE A 623 31.13 30.89 23.90
C PHE A 623 30.56 31.05 25.31
N ALA A 624 30.46 30.00 26.13
CA ALA A 624 29.85 30.12 27.46
C ALA A 624 30.53 31.17 28.35
N LYS A 625 29.71 31.82 29.17
CA LYS A 625 30.13 32.78 30.20
C LYS A 625 29.66 32.30 31.56
N VAL A 626 30.20 32.87 32.64
CA VAL A 626 29.69 32.58 34.00
C VAL A 626 28.21 32.93 34.05
N GLY A 627 27.36 31.93 34.34
CA GLY A 627 25.91 32.10 34.42
C GLY A 627 25.15 32.04 33.09
N TRP A 628 25.80 31.86 31.94
CA TRP A 628 25.13 31.75 30.64
C TRP A 628 25.70 30.63 29.78
N THR A 629 24.82 29.75 29.30
CA THR A 629 25.15 28.66 28.38
C THR A 629 24.48 28.92 27.03
N PRO A 630 25.23 29.00 25.90
CA PRO A 630 24.66 29.30 24.59
C PRO A 630 23.62 28.28 24.13
N ILE A 631 23.84 26.99 24.40
CA ILE A 631 22.97 25.89 23.95
C ILE A 631 22.56 25.02 25.13
N HIS A 632 21.27 25.01 25.43
CA HIS A 632 20.63 24.06 26.32
C HIS A 632 20.14 22.86 25.51
N TYR A 633 20.94 21.79 25.47
CA TYR A 633 20.65 20.59 24.69
C TYR A 633 20.02 19.49 25.55
N TYR A 634 18.83 19.05 25.17
CA TYR A 634 18.11 17.97 25.83
C TYR A 634 17.90 16.79 24.89
N TYR A 635 18.55 15.66 25.17
CA TYR A 635 18.34 14.40 24.45
C TYR A 635 17.34 13.51 25.19
N ARG A 636 16.06 13.90 25.16
CA ARG A 636 14.96 13.20 25.85
C ARG A 636 13.63 13.50 25.18
N SER A 637 12.65 12.63 25.40
CA SER A 637 11.26 12.90 25.05
C SER A 637 10.64 13.83 26.11
N LEU A 638 9.81 14.75 25.67
CA LEU A 638 8.97 15.59 26.55
C LEU A 638 7.50 15.18 26.42
N THR A 639 6.74 15.39 27.48
CA THR A 639 5.27 15.34 27.45
C THR A 639 4.72 16.50 26.61
N PHE A 640 3.47 16.36 26.17
CA PHE A 640 2.83 17.42 25.38
C PHE A 640 2.74 18.73 26.16
N GLU A 641 2.40 18.66 27.43
CA GLU A 641 2.35 19.80 28.36
C GLU A 641 3.69 20.52 28.52
N GLU A 642 4.80 19.77 28.64
CA GLU A 642 6.14 20.35 28.70
C GLU A 642 6.51 21.05 27.38
N VAL A 643 6.14 20.46 26.24
CA VAL A 643 6.35 21.05 24.92
C VAL A 643 5.57 22.36 24.77
N VAL A 644 4.30 22.39 25.19
CA VAL A 644 3.47 23.61 25.21
C VAL A 644 4.09 24.69 26.09
N ALA A 645 4.63 24.33 27.26
CA ALA A 645 5.31 25.28 28.13
C ALA A 645 6.56 25.89 27.44
N HIS A 646 7.35 25.08 26.73
CA HIS A 646 8.48 25.58 25.94
C HIS A 646 8.03 26.50 24.79
N TYR A 647 6.95 26.16 24.07
CA TYR A 647 6.40 27.04 23.03
C TYR A 647 5.97 28.40 23.60
N ALA A 648 5.39 28.42 24.80
CA ALA A 648 4.92 29.65 25.43
C ALA A 648 6.04 30.65 25.72
N VAL A 649 7.18 30.17 26.24
CA VAL A 649 8.29 31.04 26.69
C VAL A 649 9.26 31.44 25.58
N SER A 650 9.14 30.85 24.39
CA SER A 650 10.15 31.02 23.33
C SER A 650 9.85 32.22 22.43
N ASP A 651 10.81 33.14 22.33
CA ASP A 651 10.74 34.30 21.43
C ASP A 651 10.77 33.91 19.96
N ILE A 652 11.50 32.85 19.63
CA ILE A 652 11.67 32.36 18.26
C ILE A 652 11.53 30.85 18.23
N SER A 653 10.71 30.32 17.32
CA SER A 653 10.77 28.91 16.92
C SER A 653 11.61 28.76 15.66
N TRP A 654 12.65 27.93 15.73
CA TRP A 654 13.63 27.75 14.67
C TRP A 654 13.58 26.34 14.10
N VAL A 655 12.78 26.19 13.05
CA VAL A 655 12.42 24.92 12.43
C VAL A 655 13.17 24.77 11.11
N THR A 656 14.34 24.15 11.12
CA THR A 656 15.24 24.11 9.95
C THR A 656 15.51 22.72 9.37
N PRO A 657 14.49 21.86 9.15
CA PRO A 657 14.73 20.56 8.53
C PRO A 657 15.27 20.73 7.11
N LEU A 658 16.21 19.87 6.71
CA LEU A 658 16.67 19.78 5.32
C LEU A 658 15.51 19.40 4.39
N ARG A 659 14.64 18.51 4.86
CA ARG A 659 13.37 18.14 4.22
C ARG A 659 12.33 17.75 5.25
N ASP A 660 11.08 18.16 5.03
CA ASP A 660 9.95 17.73 5.87
C ASP A 660 8.64 17.65 5.07
N GLY A 661 7.81 16.65 5.36
CA GLY A 661 6.50 16.49 4.71
C GLY A 661 5.56 17.65 5.04
N LEU A 662 5.57 18.12 6.29
CA LEU A 662 4.79 19.27 6.74
C LEU A 662 5.55 20.04 7.82
N ASN A 663 5.68 19.43 9.00
CA ASN A 663 6.16 20.00 10.27
C ASN A 663 5.03 20.61 11.15
N LEU A 664 4.51 19.82 12.09
CA LEU A 664 3.49 20.26 13.04
C LEU A 664 4.03 21.15 14.15
N VAL A 665 5.32 21.01 14.52
CA VAL A 665 5.97 21.84 15.55
C VAL A 665 5.86 23.33 15.21
N ALA A 666 6.03 23.69 13.94
CA ALA A 666 5.84 25.05 13.47
C ALA A 666 4.40 25.56 13.70
N LYS A 667 3.38 24.74 13.39
CA LYS A 667 1.96 25.11 13.58
C LYS A 667 1.58 25.17 15.06
N GLU A 668 2.07 24.23 15.88
CA GLU A 668 1.84 24.20 17.32
C GLU A 668 2.42 25.44 18.02
N TYR A 669 3.64 25.84 17.67
CA TYR A 669 4.25 27.07 18.20
C TYR A 669 3.40 28.29 17.92
N VAL A 670 2.98 28.47 16.66
CA VAL A 670 2.11 29.59 16.25
C VAL A 670 0.81 29.61 17.04
N ALA A 671 0.19 28.45 17.23
CA ALA A 671 -1.06 28.37 17.97
C ALA A 671 -0.91 28.70 19.46
N VAL A 672 0.16 28.23 20.11
CA VAL A 672 0.44 28.59 21.51
C VAL A 672 0.69 30.10 21.64
N GLN A 673 1.48 30.69 20.75
CA GLN A 673 1.75 32.13 20.75
C GLN A 673 0.45 32.93 20.54
N ARG A 674 -0.38 32.52 19.58
CA ARG A 674 -1.67 33.14 19.29
C ARG A 674 -2.63 33.07 20.48
N GLU A 675 -2.72 31.92 21.14
CA GLU A 675 -3.61 31.70 22.29
C GLU A 675 -3.20 32.57 23.49
N LEU A 676 -1.89 32.74 23.70
CA LEU A 676 -1.35 33.58 24.77
C LEU A 676 -1.33 35.08 24.43
N GLY A 677 -1.74 35.47 23.22
CA GLY A 677 -1.61 36.84 22.74
C GLY A 677 -0.17 37.33 22.66
N ARG A 678 0.79 36.41 22.52
CA ARG A 678 2.22 36.70 22.38
C ARG A 678 2.58 36.84 20.90
N SER A 679 3.65 37.59 20.66
CA SER A 679 4.15 37.89 19.32
C SER A 679 5.55 37.33 19.19
N GLY A 680 5.71 36.01 19.22
CA GLY A 680 6.98 35.37 18.85
C GLY A 680 7.27 35.44 17.34
N ALA A 681 8.38 34.86 16.90
CA ALA A 681 8.72 34.74 15.48
C ALA A 681 8.94 33.28 15.07
N LEU A 682 8.49 32.92 13.86
CA LEU A 682 8.74 31.62 13.27
C LEU A 682 9.78 31.75 12.16
N VAL A 683 10.92 31.09 12.33
CA VAL A 683 11.93 30.90 11.28
C VAL A 683 11.84 29.45 10.80
N ILE A 684 11.50 29.25 9.53
CA ILE A 684 11.20 27.91 8.99
C ILE A 684 11.97 27.64 7.69
N SER A 685 12.44 26.40 7.54
CA SER A 685 13.03 25.89 6.31
C SER A 685 12.04 26.01 5.15
N GLU A 686 12.51 26.53 4.01
CA GLU A 686 11.78 26.52 2.73
C GLU A 686 11.47 25.11 2.21
N PHE A 687 12.08 24.09 2.82
CA PHE A 687 11.92 22.69 2.47
C PHE A 687 11.05 21.90 3.47
N ALA A 688 10.37 22.60 4.39
CA ALA A 688 9.29 22.04 5.19
C ALA A 688 7.94 22.32 4.50
N GLY A 689 7.07 21.32 4.37
CA GLY A 689 5.77 21.53 3.73
C GLY A 689 4.91 22.64 4.37
N ALA A 690 5.02 22.87 5.68
CA ALA A 690 4.32 23.94 6.38
C ALA A 690 4.76 25.34 5.92
N SER A 691 5.98 25.49 5.39
CA SER A 691 6.45 26.77 4.84
C SER A 691 5.63 27.26 3.65
N VAL A 692 4.98 26.34 2.92
CA VAL A 692 4.09 26.66 1.81
C VAL A 692 2.79 27.29 2.30
N GLU A 693 2.33 26.97 3.52
CA GLU A 693 1.06 27.46 4.05
C GLU A 693 1.23 28.64 5.02
N LEU A 694 2.31 28.68 5.80
CA LEU A 694 2.53 29.61 6.90
C LEU A 694 3.03 30.98 6.43
N GLN A 695 2.15 31.72 5.75
CA GLN A 695 2.40 33.10 5.32
C GLN A 695 2.63 34.01 6.54
N GLY A 696 3.82 34.59 6.62
CA GLY A 696 4.27 35.40 7.77
C GLY A 696 5.55 34.88 8.41
N ALA A 697 5.89 33.60 8.19
CA ALA A 697 7.15 33.02 8.65
C ALA A 697 8.35 33.66 7.91
N ILE A 698 9.51 33.66 8.58
CA ILE A 698 10.78 33.98 7.95
C ILE A 698 11.35 32.69 7.36
N LEU A 699 11.39 32.63 6.03
CA LEU A 699 11.92 31.49 5.29
C LEU A 699 13.45 31.46 5.36
N THR A 700 14.01 30.26 5.51
CA THR A 700 15.46 30.04 5.49
C THR A 700 15.86 28.81 4.68
N ASN A 701 17.04 28.87 4.09
CA ASN A 701 17.66 27.76 3.39
C ASN A 701 18.63 27.00 4.32
N PRO A 702 18.27 25.77 4.77
CA PRO A 702 19.09 24.99 5.68
C PRO A 702 20.37 24.41 5.05
N TYR A 703 20.54 24.54 3.73
CA TYR A 703 21.77 24.14 3.05
C TYR A 703 22.84 25.25 3.05
N GLU A 704 22.50 26.46 3.52
CA GLU A 704 23.43 27.59 3.64
C GLU A 704 23.46 28.09 5.10
N SER A 705 24.49 27.71 5.86
CA SER A 705 24.61 28.10 7.27
C SER A 705 24.58 29.62 7.50
N ARG A 706 25.13 30.41 6.55
CA ARG A 706 25.10 31.87 6.59
C ARG A 706 23.70 32.45 6.36
N ASP A 707 22.88 31.84 5.51
CA ASP A 707 21.47 32.25 5.38
C ASP A 707 20.72 31.96 6.67
N MET A 708 20.87 30.76 7.22
CA MET A 708 20.26 30.41 8.51
C MET A 708 20.61 31.39 9.63
N ALA A 709 21.90 31.74 9.76
CA ALA A 709 22.35 32.74 10.72
C ALA A 709 21.73 34.12 10.44
N ARG A 710 21.72 34.57 9.18
CA ARG A 710 21.14 35.85 8.75
C ARG A 710 19.64 35.93 9.01
N ARG A 711 18.88 34.87 8.73
CA ARG A 711 17.42 34.79 8.94
C ARG A 711 17.06 34.73 10.41
N LEU A 712 17.87 34.04 11.23
CA LEU A 712 17.72 34.08 12.67
C LEU A 712 18.06 35.46 13.24
N CYS A 713 19.11 36.12 12.74
CA CYS A 713 19.44 37.51 13.08
C CYS A 713 18.31 38.48 12.70
N GLN A 714 17.71 38.30 11.52
CA GLN A 714 16.52 39.05 11.09
C GLN A 714 15.37 38.87 12.08
N ALA A 715 15.07 37.63 12.49
CA ALA A 715 14.02 37.33 13.46
C ALA A 715 14.28 37.97 14.84
N LEU A 716 15.53 37.94 15.31
CA LEU A 716 15.97 38.58 16.55
C LEU A 716 15.85 40.11 16.50
N LYS A 717 15.97 40.71 15.31
CA LYS A 717 15.93 42.16 15.10
C LYS A 717 14.57 42.65 14.59
N LEU A 718 13.55 41.78 14.50
CA LEU A 718 12.20 42.17 14.08
C LEU A 718 11.61 43.24 15.01
N PRO A 719 11.17 44.40 14.46
CA PRO A 719 10.37 45.37 15.21
C PRO A 719 9.06 44.74 15.70
N ASP A 720 8.59 45.17 16.87
CA ASP A 720 7.41 44.58 17.52
C ASP A 720 6.15 44.62 16.65
N GLY A 721 5.92 45.73 15.94
CA GLY A 721 4.76 45.86 15.04
C GLY A 721 4.79 44.87 13.86
N GLU A 722 5.97 44.63 13.27
CA GLU A 722 6.12 43.62 12.20
C GLU A 722 5.96 42.21 12.77
N ARG A 723 6.51 41.97 13.96
CA ARG A 723 6.43 40.67 14.65
C ARG A 723 4.98 40.30 14.98
N GLU A 724 4.21 41.24 15.53
CA GLU A 724 2.77 41.09 15.76
C GLU A 724 2.01 40.80 14.47
N GLN A 725 2.27 41.57 13.40
CA GLN A 725 1.59 41.37 12.12
C GLN A 725 1.85 39.97 11.55
N ARG A 726 3.11 39.52 11.57
CA ARG A 726 3.48 38.18 11.12
C ARG A 726 2.81 37.09 11.95
N MET A 727 2.80 37.23 13.28
CA MET A 727 2.16 36.25 14.16
C MET A 727 0.64 36.22 13.98
N ARG A 728 -0.01 37.37 13.72
CA ARG A 728 -1.44 37.42 13.38
C ARG A 728 -1.73 36.64 12.10
N MET A 729 -0.98 36.88 11.03
CA MET A 729 -1.16 36.15 9.75
C MET A 729 -0.98 34.64 9.93
N LEU A 730 0.07 34.23 10.64
CA LEU A 730 0.34 32.83 10.95
C LEU A 730 -0.79 32.21 11.78
N GLY A 731 -1.26 32.93 12.81
CA GLY A 731 -2.34 32.49 13.69
C GLY A 731 -3.65 32.29 12.92
N ASP A 732 -4.02 33.23 12.06
CA ASP A 732 -5.25 33.15 11.27
C ASP A 732 -5.27 31.89 10.39
N ILE A 733 -4.13 31.55 9.76
CA ILE A 733 -3.98 30.32 8.97
C ILE A 733 -4.16 29.08 9.86
N VAL A 734 -3.43 29.01 10.96
CA VAL A 734 -3.41 27.81 11.83
C VAL A 734 -4.75 27.58 12.52
N THR A 735 -5.48 28.65 12.86
CA THR A 735 -6.82 28.57 13.44
C THR A 735 -7.89 28.23 12.39
N GLN A 736 -7.77 28.73 11.16
CA GLN A 736 -8.73 28.45 10.08
C GLN A 736 -8.59 27.03 9.52
N TYR A 737 -7.36 26.54 9.37
CA TYR A 737 -7.03 25.23 8.82
C TYR A 737 -6.59 24.27 9.92
N ASP A 738 -7.47 24.12 10.90
CA ASP A 738 -7.31 23.23 12.02
C ASP A 738 -7.54 21.75 11.64
N MET A 739 -7.47 20.88 12.65
CA MET A 739 -7.70 19.45 12.47
C MET A 739 -9.11 19.14 11.95
N ASP A 740 -10.15 19.82 12.45
CA ASP A 740 -11.54 19.58 12.07
C ASP A 740 -11.77 19.93 10.59
N ARG A 741 -11.12 21.01 10.13
CA ARG A 741 -11.12 21.42 8.73
C ARG A 741 -10.41 20.41 7.83
N TRP A 742 -9.25 19.89 8.26
CA TRP A 742 -8.51 18.87 7.51
C TRP A 742 -9.36 17.62 7.26
N ILE A 743 -10.06 17.14 8.30
CA ILE A 743 -10.98 15.99 8.24
C ILE A 743 -12.07 16.21 7.20
N SER A 744 -12.75 17.36 7.32
CA SER A 744 -13.89 17.72 6.49
C SER A 744 -13.50 17.90 5.02
N ASP A 745 -12.41 18.64 4.77
CA ASP A 745 -11.91 18.87 3.41
C ASP A 745 -11.45 17.55 2.75
N TYR A 746 -10.85 16.63 3.51
CA TYR A 746 -10.45 15.32 2.98
C TYR A 746 -11.64 14.49 2.51
N MET A 747 -12.63 14.31 3.38
CA MET A 747 -13.81 13.49 3.07
C MET A 747 -14.60 14.05 1.89
N LEU A 748 -14.76 15.37 1.82
CA LEU A 748 -15.46 16.01 0.71
C LEU A 748 -14.77 15.74 -0.64
N ASN A 749 -13.44 15.73 -0.69
CA ASN A 749 -12.68 15.43 -1.92
C ASN A 749 -12.75 13.94 -2.29
N VAL A 750 -12.72 13.05 -1.29
CA VAL A 750 -12.92 11.61 -1.47
C VAL A 750 -14.31 11.32 -2.05
N GLU A 751 -15.36 12.03 -1.61
CA GLU A 751 -16.74 11.84 -2.05
C GLU A 751 -17.07 12.49 -3.41
N ARG A 752 -16.49 13.65 -3.74
CA ARG A 752 -16.82 14.42 -4.96
C ARG A 752 -16.71 13.60 -6.26
N GLU A 753 -17.77 13.34 -6.99
CA GLU A 753 -17.65 12.63 -8.28
C GLU A 753 -16.90 13.47 -9.32
N VAL A 754 -15.90 12.90 -9.99
CA VAL A 754 -15.27 13.47 -11.18
C VAL A 754 -15.78 12.65 -12.36
N LYS A 755 -16.69 13.23 -13.14
CA LYS A 755 -17.15 12.61 -14.39
C LYS A 755 -16.10 12.86 -15.45
N ALA A 756 -15.49 11.81 -15.99
CA ALA A 756 -14.82 11.92 -17.27
C ALA A 756 -15.89 12.28 -18.30
N GLU A 757 -15.75 13.41 -19.00
CA GLU A 757 -16.56 13.63 -20.20
C GLU A 757 -16.28 12.45 -21.15
N PRO A 758 -17.31 11.79 -21.70
CA PRO A 758 -17.09 10.82 -22.75
C PRO A 758 -16.41 11.58 -23.88
N SER A 759 -15.14 11.27 -24.15
CA SER A 759 -14.44 11.91 -25.24
C SER A 759 -15.22 11.63 -26.52
N SER A 760 -15.85 12.66 -27.10
CA SER A 760 -16.43 12.64 -28.46
C SER A 760 -15.35 12.60 -29.54
N ASN A 761 -14.10 12.39 -29.13
CA ASN A 761 -12.95 12.18 -29.97
C ASN A 761 -12.20 10.94 -29.43
N PRO A 762 -12.43 9.73 -29.97
CA PRO A 762 -11.59 8.61 -29.64
C PRO A 762 -10.20 8.93 -30.22
N LEU A 763 -9.28 9.38 -29.37
CA LEU A 763 -7.86 9.54 -29.74
C LEU A 763 -7.16 8.19 -29.99
N PHE A 764 -7.93 7.11 -30.12
CA PHE A 764 -7.47 5.77 -30.48
C PHE A 764 -8.49 5.10 -31.43
N SER A 765 -8.27 5.31 -32.73
CA SER A 765 -8.69 4.37 -33.78
C SER A 765 -7.47 3.52 -34.15
N PRO A 766 -7.58 2.17 -34.27
CA PRO A 766 -6.47 1.28 -34.63
C PRO A 766 -5.75 1.63 -35.95
N GLU A 767 -6.42 2.39 -36.83
CA GLU A 767 -5.96 2.72 -38.19
C GLU A 767 -4.89 3.81 -38.28
N ARG A 768 -4.49 4.47 -37.17
CA ARG A 768 -3.50 5.58 -37.21
C ARG A 768 -2.14 5.28 -36.57
N TRP A 769 -1.90 4.03 -36.18
CA TRP A 769 -0.62 3.62 -35.60
C TRP A 769 0.48 3.42 -36.67
N SER A 770 0.08 3.18 -37.93
CA SER A 770 1.00 2.93 -39.06
C SER A 770 1.69 4.18 -39.62
N ASP A 771 1.11 5.39 -39.46
CA ASP A 771 1.62 6.57 -40.20
C ASP A 771 2.71 7.37 -39.44
N ASN A 772 2.83 7.23 -38.12
CA ASN A 772 3.76 8.05 -37.32
C ASN A 772 5.14 7.41 -37.08
N ILE A 773 5.38 6.19 -37.57
CA ILE A 773 6.71 5.55 -37.55
C ILE A 773 7.50 5.88 -38.84
N ALA A 774 6.85 6.33 -39.91
CA ALA A 774 7.51 6.65 -41.18
C ALA A 774 8.15 8.06 -41.25
N ALA A 775 7.98 8.93 -40.25
CA ALA A 775 8.46 10.32 -40.29
C ALA A 775 9.64 10.64 -39.34
N ARG A 776 10.30 9.63 -38.75
CA ARG A 776 11.49 9.82 -37.90
C ARG A 776 12.71 9.01 -38.31
N THR A 777 12.74 8.58 -39.56
CA THR A 777 13.91 7.99 -40.23
C THR A 777 14.11 8.64 -41.59
N THR A 778 14.52 9.90 -41.57
CA THR A 778 15.37 10.54 -42.58
C THR A 778 16.35 11.46 -41.89
#